data_AF-A0A815IVA4-F1
#
_entry.id   AF-A0A815IVA4-F1
#
_cell.length_a   1.000
_cell.length_b   1.000
_cell.length_c   1.000
_cell.angle_alpha   90.00
_cell.angle_beta   90.00
_cell.angle_gamma   90.00
#
_symmetry.space_group_name_H-M   'P 1'
#
loop_
_entity.id
_entity.type
_entity.pdbx_description
1 polymer ?
#
loop_
_entity_poly.entity_id
_entity_poly.type
_entity_poly.pdbx_seq_one_letter_code
_entity_poly.pdbx_strand_id
1 'polypeptide(L)'
;MSSNNSDQSHRGNWRGHGGDRSRYSRNDNDSFQTYNRDRHPKLTNEEYRLVNQGRDELFDKKKTFPRVNPPDNISLLSSENLFATDRWDIDQLIELKTKLNDTRNQLNEKDIKVWKQHTGKTNMTGRVVWSLRNQNQIEMCTNAWIKMAEIFSKYKSLIPAELPDNQSFRSIHVCEAPGAFICATNFYHNQTIEKRNSRSPGQQWQWTGLSLNPYYEGNDQEAMVDDDRFIVETLERWYFGEDNSGNILDTNNIKGLWKRIRTDPRSNGVHLVTGDGSVDTSGDPNEQESIVSELHYAETICAMGALVKGGSLVLKMFNLFECETICLLYIVALHFEELSVFKPASSRAPNGETYIIALGFRGIDSHHLHSLLSFVSPTFPPNKALLPLNSIPESFLNTLIQIAEYFTIKQIQALERNLQLEKIWDRNVQEAIFHLNQDVVKEFRRRCSIDFHYIQQVRIVSNVELDGSAKSLGNSAAVVKGGLKQRAGGTLSDRQGRKRDREEFLLNNNNTEDNQDQEQLSKRRNLGQGKTVAVGGEYIRKDTFDEVSMQTSNDQEKESIAMKLMKKSGYIPGQGLGVHSQGRATPVETSMHESRLGLGHHYQSSMNLTSSASSTLPSVVDEPLFSSFDQSISSYCQTTLPILSYRSITIGSNLRSVLSSLFVKFDDLELLYKKREEYFRKFDRTTMNKAKIFISDQLELLMKDHKYREIHGFYLDYQSAFQLASLDKIFHLTSVNLKNSSSLSFIIDNRSLTGFAEYLVWQQQNQLNGIIISDLPHSFPQSSSVLIKSQVSANYPRVHLYFSDVSLLSNNLPINRRYMGQYNKYQFLQACRNALIQLHEGGHFVCKLLDTLTRFTAGLIYLLYRSFKSLTILRPFTVDPASSVRFLVCQELKHPVHPSISQHLDNLIKYEKHQHILEVVPLKCLLETEFQQYLADTSQRLLQREIQALNKRLFFIDQKNEQQINFVIDGENWNEAHQAVTVPCRAKPLPIEPDSGIILPPGWTKQWSRREERFYYFNGNTGESRWEPPI
;
A
#
# COMPACT_ATOMS: atom_id res chain seq x y z
N MET A 1 19.00 71.56 14.06
CA MET A 1 19.64 72.74 13.45
C MET A 1 19.97 72.39 12.00
N SER A 2 19.51 73.24 11.07
CA SER A 2 19.96 73.42 9.66
C SER A 2 19.98 72.19 8.74
N SER A 3 18.97 71.98 7.88
CA SER A 3 18.75 72.57 6.53
C SER A 3 19.42 71.74 5.42
N ASN A 4 18.66 71.02 4.59
CA ASN A 4 18.01 71.45 3.33
C ASN A 4 18.95 71.77 2.16
N ASN A 5 18.58 71.18 1.02
CA ASN A 5 18.59 71.70 -0.35
C ASN A 5 19.73 71.36 -1.32
N SER A 6 19.35 70.46 -2.25
CA SER A 6 19.18 70.70 -3.70
C SER A 6 20.39 70.95 -4.62
N ASP A 7 20.43 70.08 -5.63
CA ASP A 7 20.31 70.40 -7.06
C ASP A 7 21.53 70.29 -8.00
N GLN A 8 21.17 69.77 -9.19
CA GLN A 8 21.74 69.94 -10.52
C GLN A 8 22.91 69.07 -11.02
N SER A 9 22.51 68.02 -11.75
CA SER A 9 22.80 67.74 -13.17
C SER A 9 24.20 68.05 -13.74
N HIS A 10 24.84 67.03 -14.34
CA HIS A 10 25.53 67.18 -15.63
C HIS A 10 25.48 65.88 -16.46
N ARG A 11 25.15 66.07 -17.75
CA ARG A 11 25.09 65.05 -18.80
C ARG A 11 26.49 64.69 -19.28
N GLY A 12 26.69 63.41 -19.66
CA GLY A 12 27.82 62.96 -20.45
C GLY A 12 27.44 61.74 -21.29
N ASN A 13 27.11 61.98 -22.56
CA ASN A 13 26.89 60.98 -23.61
C ASN A 13 28.23 60.34 -24.01
N TRP A 14 28.27 59.01 -24.16
CA TRP A 14 29.16 58.33 -25.10
C TRP A 14 28.39 57.23 -25.83
N ARG A 15 28.28 57.37 -27.15
CA ARG A 15 27.89 56.32 -28.10
C ARG A 15 29.16 55.70 -28.69
N GLY A 16 29.16 54.38 -28.83
CA GLY A 16 30.10 53.61 -29.65
C GLY A 16 29.42 52.36 -30.17
N HIS A 17 29.26 52.28 -31.49
CA HIS A 17 28.49 51.31 -32.26
C HIS A 17 29.22 49.98 -32.50
N GLY A 18 28.44 48.89 -32.56
CA GLY A 18 28.33 48.04 -33.76
C GLY A 18 29.18 46.76 -33.84
N GLY A 19 28.51 45.60 -33.99
CA GLY A 19 29.18 44.34 -34.35
C GLY A 19 28.31 43.09 -34.23
N ASP A 20 27.30 43.00 -35.08
CA ASP A 20 26.24 41.99 -35.21
C ASP A 20 26.73 40.62 -35.74
N ARG A 21 26.21 39.49 -35.22
CA ARG A 21 25.64 38.40 -36.05
C ARG A 21 24.96 37.27 -35.24
N SER A 22 23.86 36.87 -35.85
CA SER A 22 22.63 36.24 -35.36
C SER A 22 22.46 34.73 -35.60
N ARG A 23 21.41 34.16 -34.96
CA ARG A 23 20.44 33.09 -35.37
C ARG A 23 20.55 31.79 -34.53
N TYR A 24 19.48 31.24 -33.94
CA TYR A 24 18.07 31.20 -34.34
C TYR A 24 17.09 31.40 -33.17
N SER A 25 15.99 32.10 -33.46
CA SER A 25 14.78 32.25 -32.64
C SER A 25 13.63 31.45 -33.26
N ARG A 26 12.73 30.90 -32.42
CA ARG A 26 11.26 30.84 -32.58
C ARG A 26 10.70 30.27 -31.26
N ASN A 27 10.23 31.10 -30.34
CA ASN A 27 8.85 31.58 -30.17
C ASN A 27 7.82 30.45 -30.04
N ASP A 28 7.25 30.32 -28.84
CA ASP A 28 5.81 30.54 -28.67
C ASP A 28 5.53 31.35 -27.39
N ASN A 29 4.65 32.33 -27.57
CA ASN A 29 4.31 33.41 -26.66
C ASN A 29 3.34 32.95 -25.57
N ASP A 30 3.54 33.42 -24.34
CA ASP A 30 2.42 33.80 -23.48
C ASP A 30 2.72 35.18 -22.88
N SER A 31 1.90 36.16 -23.26
CA SER A 31 2.15 37.59 -23.16
C SER A 31 2.06 38.11 -21.72
N PHE A 32 3.19 38.56 -21.17
CA PHE A 32 3.19 39.54 -20.08
C PHE A 32 2.65 40.87 -20.60
N GLN A 33 1.36 41.14 -20.37
CA GLN A 33 0.84 42.49 -20.49
C GLN A 33 1.40 43.34 -19.34
N THR A 34 2.13 44.39 -19.72
CA THR A 34 2.44 45.53 -18.85
C THR A 34 1.15 46.21 -18.43
N TYR A 35 0.67 45.89 -17.22
CA TYR A 35 -0.51 46.52 -16.63
C TYR A 35 -0.26 48.00 -16.35
N ASN A 36 -1.06 48.86 -16.98
CA ASN A 36 -1.21 50.27 -16.66
C ASN A 36 -1.60 50.41 -15.17
N ARG A 37 -0.82 51.17 -14.38
CA ARG A 37 -1.03 51.35 -12.93
C ARG A 37 -2.23 52.24 -12.55
N ASP A 38 -2.94 52.82 -13.52
CA ASP A 38 -3.93 53.90 -13.27
C ASP A 38 -5.39 53.55 -13.59
N ARG A 39 -5.77 52.28 -13.69
CA ARG A 39 -7.20 51.90 -13.78
C ARG A 39 -7.63 51.10 -12.56
N HIS A 40 -8.17 51.78 -11.56
CA HIS A 40 -8.98 51.09 -10.55
C HIS A 40 -10.17 50.41 -11.25
N PRO A 41 -10.55 49.17 -10.86
CA PRO A 41 -11.71 48.50 -11.41
C PRO A 41 -12.94 49.41 -11.27
N LYS A 42 -13.71 49.62 -12.34
CA LYS A 42 -14.97 50.36 -12.27
C LYS A 42 -16.04 49.49 -11.63
N LEU A 43 -15.97 49.31 -10.33
CA LEU A 43 -17.01 48.69 -9.53
C LEU A 43 -18.04 49.74 -9.12
N THR A 44 -19.30 49.35 -9.09
CA THR A 44 -20.34 50.07 -8.36
C THR A 44 -20.04 50.04 -6.85
N ASN A 45 -20.64 50.95 -6.09
CA ASN A 45 -20.50 50.96 -4.63
C ASN A 45 -20.97 49.64 -3.98
N GLU A 46 -21.98 48.99 -4.55
CA GLU A 46 -22.50 47.72 -4.06
C GLU A 46 -21.52 46.57 -4.31
N GLU A 47 -20.98 46.46 -5.52
CA GLU A 47 -19.97 45.45 -5.85
C GLU A 47 -18.70 45.63 -5.02
N TYR A 48 -18.25 46.87 -4.80
CA TYR A 48 -17.10 47.17 -3.95
C TYR A 48 -17.34 46.70 -2.50
N ARG A 49 -18.54 46.96 -1.95
CA ARG A 49 -18.94 46.49 -0.61
C ARG A 49 -18.95 44.97 -0.56
N LEU A 50 -19.52 44.31 -1.55
CA LEU A 50 -19.61 42.85 -1.61
C LEU A 50 -18.22 42.18 -1.71
N VAL A 51 -17.33 42.72 -2.56
CA VAL A 51 -15.95 42.24 -2.69
C VAL A 51 -15.21 42.33 -1.35
N ASN A 52 -15.37 43.44 -0.62
CA ASN A 52 -14.67 43.67 0.65
C ASN A 52 -15.41 43.15 1.89
N GLN A 53 -16.63 42.61 1.76
CA GLN A 53 -17.42 42.14 2.89
C GLN A 53 -16.67 41.07 3.70
N GLY A 54 -16.47 41.34 4.99
CA GLY A 54 -15.73 40.46 5.92
C GLY A 54 -14.21 40.67 5.94
N ARG A 55 -13.66 41.63 5.18
CA ARG A 55 -12.22 41.93 5.15
C ARG A 55 -11.68 42.40 6.50
N ASP A 56 -12.37 43.32 7.16
CA ASP A 56 -11.83 44.03 8.34
C ASP A 56 -11.69 43.13 9.57
N GLU A 57 -12.51 42.10 9.66
CA GLU A 57 -12.51 41.11 10.75
C GLU A 57 -11.85 39.78 10.35
N LEU A 58 -11.27 39.71 9.16
CA LEU A 58 -10.79 38.46 8.54
C LEU A 58 -9.86 37.66 9.47
N PHE A 59 -8.96 38.35 10.19
CA PHE A 59 -7.92 37.79 11.06
C PHE A 59 -8.24 37.82 12.56
N ASP A 60 -9.43 38.30 12.96
CA ASP A 60 -9.74 38.62 14.36
C ASP A 60 -10.92 37.80 14.93
N LYS A 61 -11.29 36.71 14.25
CA LYS A 61 -12.34 35.76 14.67
C LYS A 61 -11.88 34.84 15.80
N LYS A 62 -11.73 35.39 17.01
CA LYS A 62 -11.45 34.68 18.27
C LYS A 62 -12.56 34.97 19.29
N LYS A 63 -12.98 33.95 20.03
CA LYS A 63 -13.76 34.10 21.27
C LYS A 63 -13.16 33.24 22.37
N THR A 64 -13.19 33.71 23.61
CA THR A 64 -12.60 33.02 24.78
C THR A 64 -13.70 32.76 25.81
N PHE A 65 -13.68 31.57 26.40
CA PHE A 65 -14.55 31.23 27.52
C PHE A 65 -14.02 31.85 28.82
N PRO A 66 -14.90 32.30 29.74
CA PRO A 66 -14.50 32.57 31.11
C PRO A 66 -13.80 31.36 31.73
N ARG A 67 -12.85 31.61 32.64
CA ARG A 67 -12.16 30.56 33.37
C ARG A 67 -13.18 29.73 34.16
N VAL A 68 -13.18 28.42 33.93
CA VAL A 68 -13.99 27.45 34.68
C VAL A 68 -13.12 26.86 35.78
N ASN A 69 -13.61 26.84 37.02
CA ASN A 69 -12.95 26.14 38.13
C ASN A 69 -13.56 24.74 38.30
N PRO A 70 -12.75 23.72 38.60
CA PRO A 70 -13.27 22.39 38.91
C PRO A 70 -14.21 22.44 40.11
N PRO A 71 -15.34 21.71 40.11
CA PRO A 71 -16.18 21.56 41.29
C PRO A 71 -15.43 20.82 42.41
N ASP A 72 -15.75 21.12 43.67
CA ASP A 72 -15.08 20.55 44.85
C ASP A 72 -15.20 19.02 44.97
N ASN A 73 -16.20 18.42 44.29
CA ASN A 73 -16.40 16.97 44.21
C ASN A 73 -16.26 16.50 42.75
N ILE A 74 -15.10 15.92 42.40
CA ILE A 74 -14.69 15.58 41.03
C ILE A 74 -15.37 14.27 40.52
N SER A 75 -16.41 13.77 41.20
CA SER A 75 -17.11 12.53 40.79
C SER A 75 -17.77 12.61 39.40
N LEU A 76 -17.89 13.81 38.82
CA LEU A 76 -18.46 14.06 37.49
C LEU A 76 -17.89 13.16 36.40
N LEU A 77 -16.57 12.88 36.43
CA LEU A 77 -15.88 12.12 35.38
C LEU A 77 -15.68 10.64 35.74
N SER A 78 -16.45 10.14 36.72
CA SER A 78 -16.50 8.71 37.01
C SER A 78 -17.27 7.96 35.93
N SER A 79 -16.94 6.67 35.73
CA SER A 79 -17.59 5.82 34.72
C SER A 79 -19.10 5.66 34.93
N GLU A 80 -19.61 5.87 36.14
CA GLU A 80 -21.04 5.78 36.46
C GLU A 80 -21.84 7.00 35.96
N ASN A 81 -21.18 8.15 35.79
CA ASN A 81 -21.82 9.41 35.39
C ASN A 81 -21.69 9.69 33.88
N LEU A 82 -20.62 9.19 33.25
CA LEU A 82 -20.42 9.32 31.81
C LEU A 82 -21.48 8.51 31.04
N PHE A 83 -22.15 9.13 30.09
CA PHE A 83 -23.22 8.47 29.30
C PHE A 83 -24.40 7.94 30.12
N ALA A 84 -24.63 8.48 31.33
CA ALA A 84 -25.70 8.02 32.22
C ALA A 84 -27.10 8.54 31.82
N THR A 85 -27.17 9.73 31.21
CA THR A 85 -28.44 10.37 30.83
C THR A 85 -28.70 10.25 29.34
N ASP A 86 -29.98 10.36 28.99
CA ASP A 86 -30.38 10.47 27.58
C ASP A 86 -29.77 11.72 26.94
N ARG A 87 -29.58 11.61 25.63
CA ARG A 87 -29.13 12.73 24.79
C ARG A 87 -30.09 13.90 24.96
N TRP A 88 -29.53 15.09 25.08
CA TRP A 88 -30.27 16.34 25.26
C TRP A 88 -29.88 17.34 24.19
N ASP A 89 -30.77 18.28 23.92
CA ASP A 89 -30.55 19.38 22.99
C ASP A 89 -30.83 20.72 23.67
N ILE A 90 -30.32 21.80 23.08
CA ILE A 90 -30.59 23.18 23.51
C ILE A 90 -31.31 23.89 22.38
N ASP A 91 -32.56 24.31 22.62
CA ASP A 91 -33.45 24.88 21.59
C ASP A 91 -32.80 26.02 20.79
N GLN A 92 -32.08 26.92 21.46
CA GLN A 92 -31.37 28.03 20.81
C GLN A 92 -30.28 27.56 19.83
N LEU A 93 -29.57 26.47 20.15
CA LEU A 93 -28.55 25.90 19.27
C LEU A 93 -29.19 25.14 18.10
N ILE A 94 -30.32 24.45 18.32
CA ILE A 94 -31.11 23.83 17.23
C ILE A 94 -31.60 24.89 16.24
N GLU A 95 -32.09 26.04 16.73
CA GLU A 95 -32.52 27.15 15.87
C GLU A 95 -31.35 27.69 15.02
N LEU A 96 -30.17 27.88 15.64
CA LEU A 96 -28.96 28.30 14.92
C LEU A 96 -28.51 27.26 13.88
N LYS A 97 -28.53 25.97 14.23
CA LYS A 97 -28.22 24.86 13.31
C LYS A 97 -29.18 24.88 12.11
N THR A 98 -30.48 25.05 12.36
CA THR A 98 -31.52 25.11 11.32
C THR A 98 -31.26 26.28 10.37
N LYS A 99 -31.08 27.49 10.90
CA LYS A 99 -30.80 28.70 10.12
C LYS A 99 -29.54 28.57 9.24
N LEU A 100 -28.48 27.98 9.79
CA LEU A 100 -27.25 27.73 9.04
C LEU A 100 -27.45 26.70 7.93
N ASN A 101 -28.17 25.61 8.23
CA ASN A 101 -28.46 24.56 7.28
C ASN A 101 -29.35 25.05 6.14
N ASP A 102 -30.34 25.90 6.41
CA ASP A 102 -31.16 26.54 5.36
C ASP A 102 -30.31 27.33 4.37
N THR A 103 -29.28 28.03 4.86
CA THR A 103 -28.33 28.74 4.00
C THR A 103 -27.44 27.78 3.21
N ARG A 104 -26.95 26.70 3.85
CA ARG A 104 -26.12 25.67 3.18
C ARG A 104 -26.91 24.91 2.12
N ASN A 105 -28.19 24.65 2.35
CA ASN A 105 -29.07 23.89 1.45
C ASN A 105 -29.26 24.58 0.08
N GLN A 106 -29.01 25.89 -0.02
CA GLN A 106 -28.95 26.60 -1.31
C GLN A 106 -27.84 26.09 -2.25
N LEU A 107 -26.91 25.28 -1.73
CA LEU A 107 -25.82 24.66 -2.49
C LEU A 107 -26.14 23.23 -2.96
N ASN A 108 -27.28 22.65 -2.60
CA ASN A 108 -27.57 21.22 -2.84
C ASN A 108 -27.55 20.85 -4.33
N GLU A 109 -28.11 21.74 -5.17
CA GLU A 109 -28.19 21.57 -6.62
C GLU A 109 -26.89 21.96 -7.35
N LYS A 110 -25.91 22.53 -6.65
CA LYS A 110 -24.66 22.95 -7.28
C LYS A 110 -23.69 21.77 -7.40
N ASP A 111 -23.11 21.60 -8.59
CA ASP A 111 -21.98 20.70 -8.75
C ASP A 111 -20.80 21.18 -7.89
N ILE A 112 -20.29 20.29 -7.03
CA ILE A 112 -19.25 20.62 -6.06
C ILE A 112 -17.92 21.00 -6.72
N LYS A 113 -17.60 20.50 -7.92
CA LYS A 113 -16.36 20.84 -8.61
C LYS A 113 -16.44 22.28 -9.13
N VAL A 114 -17.55 22.65 -9.77
CA VAL A 114 -17.79 24.03 -10.25
C VAL A 114 -17.82 25.01 -9.08
N TRP A 115 -18.59 24.70 -8.04
CA TRP A 115 -18.67 25.54 -6.85
C TRP A 115 -17.31 25.72 -6.15
N LYS A 116 -16.50 24.65 -6.09
CA LYS A 116 -15.14 24.71 -5.54
C LYS A 116 -14.20 25.56 -6.39
N GLN A 117 -14.36 25.58 -7.71
CA GLN A 117 -13.58 26.47 -8.58
C GLN A 117 -13.94 27.93 -8.34
N HIS A 118 -15.23 28.25 -8.26
CA HIS A 118 -15.72 29.61 -7.92
C HIS A 118 -15.21 30.06 -6.57
N THR A 119 -15.50 29.30 -5.51
CA THR A 119 -15.07 29.63 -4.13
C THR A 119 -13.55 29.62 -3.96
N GLY A 120 -12.82 28.89 -4.80
CA GLY A 120 -11.36 28.94 -4.86
C GLY A 120 -10.84 30.30 -5.36
N LYS A 121 -11.54 30.92 -6.33
CA LYS A 121 -11.20 32.23 -6.89
C LYS A 121 -11.65 33.38 -5.98
N THR A 122 -12.77 33.23 -5.26
CA THR A 122 -13.29 34.27 -4.36
C THR A 122 -12.67 34.26 -2.96
N ASN A 123 -11.90 33.23 -2.61
CA ASN A 123 -11.24 33.13 -1.31
C ASN A 123 -10.21 34.25 -1.13
N MET A 124 -10.39 35.09 -0.10
CA MET A 124 -9.50 36.21 0.21
C MET A 124 -8.07 35.78 0.57
N THR A 125 -7.88 34.56 1.08
CA THR A 125 -6.56 34.00 1.41
C THR A 125 -6.05 33.04 0.32
N GLY A 126 -6.74 32.93 -0.82
CA GLY A 126 -6.48 31.93 -1.85
C GLY A 126 -5.08 32.01 -2.49
N ARG A 127 -4.41 33.16 -2.38
CA ARG A 127 -3.05 33.38 -2.91
C ARG A 127 -1.93 33.28 -1.89
N VAL A 128 -2.23 33.10 -0.59
CA VAL A 128 -1.20 33.05 0.48
C VAL A 128 -0.23 31.90 0.26
N VAL A 129 -0.73 30.67 0.09
CA VAL A 129 0.11 29.49 -0.15
C VAL A 129 0.99 29.66 -1.39
N TRP A 130 0.40 30.07 -2.51
CA TRP A 130 1.13 30.29 -3.77
C TRP A 130 2.25 31.34 -3.59
N SER A 131 1.96 32.43 -2.89
CA SER A 131 2.91 33.51 -2.65
C SER A 131 4.07 33.07 -1.76
N LEU A 132 3.81 32.28 -0.71
CA LEU A 132 4.84 31.73 0.17
C LEU A 132 5.71 30.68 -0.51
N ARG A 133 5.14 29.79 -1.33
CA ARG A 133 5.92 28.78 -2.07
C ARG A 133 6.92 29.42 -3.03
N ASN A 134 6.47 30.38 -3.83
CA ASN A 134 7.30 31.00 -4.87
C ASN A 134 8.42 31.90 -4.33
N GLN A 135 8.29 32.40 -3.10
CA GLN A 135 9.20 33.42 -2.56
C GLN A 135 10.06 32.93 -1.40
N ASN A 136 9.60 31.94 -0.64
CA ASN A 136 10.26 31.52 0.61
C ASN A 136 10.64 30.03 0.62
N GLN A 137 10.26 29.25 -0.41
CA GLN A 137 10.47 27.80 -0.47
C GLN A 137 10.15 27.09 0.87
N ILE A 138 8.99 27.38 1.46
CA ILE A 138 8.60 26.81 2.76
C ILE A 138 8.25 25.33 2.59
N GLU A 139 8.82 24.49 3.46
CA GLU A 139 8.58 23.05 3.51
C GLU A 139 7.12 22.73 3.89
N MET A 140 6.49 21.85 3.10
CA MET A 140 5.08 21.44 3.23
C MET A 140 4.10 22.62 3.37
N CYS A 141 4.36 23.72 2.65
CA CYS A 141 3.52 24.91 2.70
C CYS A 141 2.13 24.65 2.08
N THR A 142 1.20 24.10 2.85
CA THR A 142 -0.20 23.82 2.45
C THR A 142 -1.18 24.80 3.10
N ASN A 143 -2.49 24.65 2.83
CA ASN A 143 -3.51 25.39 3.57
C ASN A 143 -3.48 25.06 5.08
N ALA A 144 -3.19 23.81 5.47
CA ALA A 144 -3.04 23.45 6.87
C ALA A 144 -1.84 24.16 7.50
N TRP A 145 -0.71 24.23 6.79
CA TRP A 145 0.48 24.96 7.25
C TRP A 145 0.17 26.43 7.58
N ILE A 146 -0.52 27.15 6.68
CA ILE A 146 -0.82 28.58 6.90
C ILE A 146 -1.85 28.81 8.02
N LYS A 147 -2.73 27.84 8.31
CA LYS A 147 -3.62 27.89 9.47
C LYS A 147 -2.85 27.77 10.76
N MET A 148 -1.96 26.79 10.85
CA MET A 148 -1.12 26.62 12.04
C MET A 148 -0.17 27.81 12.23
N ALA A 149 0.37 28.35 11.13
CA ALA A 149 1.18 29.57 11.18
C ALA A 149 0.40 30.76 11.76
N GLU A 150 -0.85 30.94 11.35
CA GLU A 150 -1.72 31.99 11.89
C GLU A 150 -2.03 31.77 13.37
N ILE A 151 -2.28 30.51 13.78
CA ILE A 151 -2.47 30.13 15.19
C ILE A 151 -1.25 30.49 16.02
N PHE A 152 -0.03 30.08 15.62
CA PHE A 152 1.20 30.42 16.35
C PHE A 152 1.42 31.94 16.45
N SER A 153 1.09 32.68 15.39
CA SER A 153 1.23 34.14 15.40
C SER A 153 0.34 34.82 16.46
N LYS A 154 -0.87 34.27 16.67
CA LYS A 154 -1.86 34.79 17.63
C LYS A 154 -1.61 34.27 19.05
N TYR A 155 -1.16 33.03 19.20
CA TYR A 155 -0.96 32.35 20.48
C TYR A 155 0.52 31.98 20.67
N LYS A 156 1.35 33.00 20.89
CA LYS A 156 2.81 32.84 21.02
C LYS A 156 3.24 31.94 22.18
N SER A 157 2.38 31.76 23.19
CA SER A 157 2.61 30.88 24.35
C SER A 157 2.56 29.39 24.03
N LEU A 158 2.08 28.99 22.84
CA LEU A 158 2.08 27.60 22.38
C LEU A 158 3.49 27.00 22.29
N ILE A 159 4.51 27.86 22.10
CA ILE A 159 5.92 27.49 22.19
C ILE A 159 6.46 28.10 23.50
N PRO A 160 6.85 27.28 24.49
CA PRO A 160 7.35 27.76 25.77
C PRO A 160 8.46 28.81 25.60
N ALA A 161 8.43 29.83 26.46
CA ALA A 161 9.41 30.92 26.43
C ALA A 161 10.80 30.46 26.89
N GLU A 162 10.80 29.70 27.97
CA GLU A 162 11.99 29.14 28.61
C GLU A 162 11.66 27.69 29.00
N LEU A 163 12.64 26.82 28.82
CA LEU A 163 12.61 25.45 29.33
C LEU A 163 13.82 25.28 30.25
N PRO A 164 13.73 24.48 31.32
CA PRO A 164 14.87 24.18 32.18
C PRO A 164 16.08 23.70 31.35
N ASP A 165 17.31 23.96 31.82
CA ASP A 165 18.58 23.77 31.08
C ASP A 165 18.86 22.35 30.56
N ASN A 166 18.00 21.36 30.84
CA ASN A 166 18.10 19.98 30.38
C ASN A 166 16.84 19.45 29.68
N GLN A 167 15.86 20.31 29.38
CA GLN A 167 14.62 19.93 28.69
C GLN A 167 14.57 20.49 27.28
N SER A 168 14.09 19.66 26.34
CA SER A 168 13.78 20.05 24.97
C SER A 168 12.29 20.31 24.81
N PHE A 169 11.92 21.24 23.94
CA PHE A 169 10.52 21.39 23.53
C PHE A 169 10.04 20.07 22.92
N ARG A 170 8.82 19.67 23.29
CA ARG A 170 8.23 18.37 22.95
C ARG A 170 6.80 18.56 22.48
N SER A 171 6.45 17.97 21.34
CA SER A 171 5.08 18.01 20.84
C SER A 171 4.59 16.68 20.27
N ILE A 172 3.27 16.50 20.26
CA ILE A 172 2.58 15.43 19.54
C ILE A 172 1.63 16.06 18.53
N HIS A 173 1.54 15.45 17.36
CA HIS A 173 0.62 15.85 16.32
C HIS A 173 -0.24 14.64 15.96
N VAL A 174 -1.49 14.63 16.42
CA VAL A 174 -2.47 13.55 16.17
C VAL A 174 -3.29 13.86 14.92
N CYS A 175 -3.67 12.81 14.20
CA CYS A 175 -4.38 12.88 12.91
C CYS A 175 -3.69 13.85 11.92
N GLU A 176 -2.36 13.84 11.90
CA GLU A 176 -1.54 14.92 11.34
C GLU A 176 -1.15 14.75 9.86
N ALA A 177 -1.32 13.56 9.29
CA ALA A 177 -0.88 13.30 7.92
C ALA A 177 -1.43 14.39 6.95
N PRO A 178 -0.59 14.96 6.07
CA PRO A 178 0.76 14.53 5.71
C PRO A 178 1.91 15.14 6.55
N GLY A 179 1.65 16.04 7.51
CA GLY A 179 2.69 16.68 8.34
C GLY A 179 2.81 18.20 8.24
N ALA A 180 1.74 18.89 7.83
CA ALA A 180 1.76 20.32 7.60
C ALA A 180 1.86 21.16 8.90
N PHE A 181 1.19 20.76 9.99
CA PHE A 181 1.33 21.45 11.28
C PHE A 181 2.69 21.15 11.90
N ILE A 182 3.26 19.96 11.70
CA ILE A 182 4.64 19.64 12.11
C ILE A 182 5.61 20.63 11.47
N CYS A 183 5.55 20.82 10.14
CA CYS A 183 6.44 21.75 9.43
C CYS A 183 6.22 23.21 9.85
N ALA A 184 4.97 23.62 10.13
CA ALA A 184 4.67 24.95 10.66
C ALA A 184 5.22 25.14 12.09
N THR A 185 5.14 24.11 12.92
CA THR A 185 5.68 24.11 14.29
C THR A 185 7.20 24.24 14.26
N ASN A 186 7.88 23.49 13.38
CA ASN A 186 9.31 23.60 13.17
C ASN A 186 9.75 25.02 12.79
N PHE A 187 9.03 25.62 11.83
CA PHE A 187 9.29 26.99 11.37
C PHE A 187 9.24 27.98 12.55
N TYR A 188 8.15 27.96 13.32
CA TYR A 188 7.97 28.91 14.42
C TYR A 188 8.89 28.63 15.61
N HIS A 189 9.21 27.37 15.88
CA HIS A 189 10.15 26.99 16.93
C HIS A 189 11.54 27.57 16.65
N ASN A 190 12.08 27.34 15.45
CA ASN A 190 13.39 27.86 15.06
C ASN A 190 13.41 29.39 15.05
N GLN A 191 12.37 30.03 14.50
CA GLN A 191 12.27 31.50 14.51
C GLN A 191 12.24 32.08 15.92
N THR A 192 11.61 31.37 16.86
CA THR A 192 11.53 31.77 18.26
C THR A 192 12.89 31.65 18.95
N ILE A 193 13.64 30.58 18.68
CA ILE A 193 15.01 30.39 19.21
C ILE A 193 15.96 31.47 18.65
N GLU A 194 15.92 31.72 17.34
CA GLU A 194 16.78 32.73 16.69
C GLU A 194 16.56 34.12 17.29
N LYS A 195 15.30 34.56 17.43
CA LYS A 195 14.96 35.85 18.05
C LYS A 195 15.45 35.99 19.49
N ARG A 196 15.64 34.88 20.20
CA ARG A 196 16.08 34.87 21.60
C ARG A 196 17.60 34.82 21.78
N ASN A 197 18.39 34.82 20.70
CA ASN A 197 19.86 34.65 20.74
C ASN A 197 20.33 33.45 21.59
N SER A 198 19.46 32.48 21.81
CA SER A 198 19.70 31.33 22.68
C SER A 198 20.37 30.23 21.88
N ARG A 199 21.66 30.42 21.55
CA ARG A 199 22.48 29.43 20.82
C ARG A 199 23.02 28.33 21.73
N SER A 200 22.16 27.70 22.52
CA SER A 200 22.52 26.47 23.21
C SER A 200 22.41 25.32 22.21
N PRO A 201 23.51 24.69 21.74
CA PRO A 201 23.50 23.70 20.64
C PRO A 201 22.84 22.35 21.00
N GLY A 202 22.03 22.28 22.07
CA GLY A 202 21.54 21.03 22.66
C GLY A 202 20.02 20.89 22.83
N GLN A 203 19.21 21.94 22.64
CA GLN A 203 17.75 21.87 22.79
C GLN A 203 17.06 21.61 21.44
N GLN A 204 17.31 20.44 20.84
CA GLN A 204 16.59 20.04 19.62
C GLN A 204 15.13 19.74 19.94
N TRP A 205 14.19 20.34 19.19
CA TRP A 205 12.76 20.01 19.27
C TRP A 205 12.54 18.53 18.98
N GLN A 206 11.73 17.90 19.82
CA GLN A 206 11.35 16.50 19.69
C GLN A 206 9.85 16.42 19.43
N TRP A 207 9.47 15.74 18.36
CA TRP A 207 8.07 15.60 18.00
C TRP A 207 7.71 14.14 17.72
N THR A 208 6.43 13.84 17.83
CA THR A 208 5.86 12.55 17.43
C THR A 208 4.57 12.77 16.64
N GLY A 209 4.51 12.20 15.44
CA GLY A 209 3.29 12.18 14.62
C GLY A 209 2.48 10.92 14.88
N LEU A 210 1.16 11.04 14.95
CA LEU A 210 0.20 9.92 14.95
C LEU A 210 -0.86 10.22 13.89
N SER A 211 -1.14 9.25 13.04
CA SER A 211 -2.22 9.30 12.03
C SER A 211 -2.48 7.88 11.54
N LEU A 212 -3.59 7.64 10.84
CA LEU A 212 -3.78 6.39 10.11
C LEU A 212 -2.55 6.09 9.25
N ASN A 213 -2.04 4.86 9.38
CA ASN A 213 -0.85 4.41 8.69
C ASN A 213 -1.16 4.18 7.21
N PRO A 214 -0.57 4.95 6.27
CA PRO A 214 -0.81 4.80 4.82
C PRO A 214 -0.32 3.46 4.25
N TYR A 215 0.42 2.70 5.06
CA TYR A 215 1.01 1.41 4.71
C TYR A 215 0.30 0.22 5.37
N TYR A 216 -0.79 0.45 6.09
CA TYR A 216 -1.59 -0.59 6.76
C TYR A 216 -2.88 -0.84 5.98
N GLU A 217 -3.12 -2.07 5.54
CA GLU A 217 -4.18 -2.45 4.58
C GLU A 217 -5.54 -2.49 5.24
N GLY A 218 -5.58 -2.74 6.55
CA GLY A 218 -6.82 -2.71 7.30
C GLY A 218 -7.40 -1.31 7.44
N ASN A 219 -6.66 -0.26 7.06
CA ASN A 219 -7.20 1.09 7.01
C ASN A 219 -7.98 1.29 5.71
N ASP A 220 -9.13 1.95 5.86
CA ASP A 220 -9.89 2.44 4.72
C ASP A 220 -9.03 3.37 3.87
N GLN A 221 -8.85 2.99 2.59
CA GLN A 221 -8.07 3.79 1.66
C GLN A 221 -8.63 5.19 1.54
N GLU A 222 -9.96 5.40 1.56
CA GLU A 222 -10.55 6.73 1.43
C GLU A 222 -10.26 7.64 2.63
N ALA A 223 -10.08 7.07 3.82
CA ALA A 223 -9.75 7.80 5.04
C ALA A 223 -8.28 8.26 5.11
N MET A 224 -7.36 7.61 4.39
CA MET A 224 -5.92 7.92 4.47
C MET A 224 -5.50 9.11 3.59
N VAL A 225 -4.35 9.72 3.88
CA VAL A 225 -3.80 10.81 3.07
C VAL A 225 -2.88 10.26 1.97
N ASP A 226 -2.97 10.85 0.77
CA ASP A 226 -2.24 10.38 -0.42
C ASP A 226 -0.76 10.83 -0.44
N ASP A 227 -0.41 11.95 0.21
CA ASP A 227 0.96 12.47 0.26
C ASP A 227 1.72 11.90 1.46
N ASP A 228 2.53 10.88 1.23
CA ASP A 228 3.30 10.20 2.27
C ASP A 228 4.78 10.60 2.29
N ARG A 229 5.22 11.50 1.41
CA ARG A 229 6.66 11.81 1.21
C ARG A 229 7.33 12.34 2.48
N PHE A 230 6.65 13.21 3.22
CA PHE A 230 7.16 13.70 4.52
C PHE A 230 7.21 12.57 5.55
N ILE A 231 6.22 11.69 5.57
CA ILE A 231 6.13 10.54 6.48
C ILE A 231 7.30 9.59 6.25
N VAL A 232 7.60 9.24 4.99
CA VAL A 232 8.71 8.33 4.63
C VAL A 232 10.05 8.86 5.14
N GLU A 233 10.33 10.13 4.91
CA GLU A 233 11.61 10.76 5.29
C GLU A 233 11.74 10.96 6.80
N THR A 234 10.62 10.94 7.54
CA THR A 234 10.58 11.17 8.99
C THR A 234 10.03 9.98 9.77
N LEU A 235 9.98 8.79 9.18
CA LEU A 235 9.21 7.64 9.67
C LEU A 235 9.50 7.26 11.12
N GLU A 236 10.75 7.40 11.56
CA GLU A 236 11.17 7.14 12.95
C GLU A 236 10.48 8.03 14.00
N ARG A 237 9.97 9.19 13.58
CA ARG A 237 9.19 10.14 14.39
C ARG A 237 7.69 9.88 14.36
N TRP A 238 7.22 8.98 13.50
CA TRP A 238 5.81 8.57 13.47
C TRP A 238 5.57 7.40 14.43
N TYR A 239 4.39 7.39 15.03
CA TYR A 239 3.90 6.30 15.86
C TYR A 239 2.53 5.85 15.33
N PHE A 240 2.49 4.64 14.80
CA PHE A 240 1.31 4.04 14.19
C PHE A 240 0.58 3.07 15.11
N GLY A 241 0.79 3.14 16.43
CA GLY A 241 0.11 2.23 17.36
C GLY A 241 0.80 0.88 17.56
N GLU A 242 0.27 0.09 18.50
CA GLU A 242 0.74 -1.27 18.82
C GLU A 242 0.34 -2.28 17.73
N ASP A 243 -0.78 -2.01 17.05
CA ASP A 243 -1.29 -2.77 15.90
C ASP A 243 -0.78 -2.25 14.55
N ASN A 244 -0.04 -1.13 14.56
CA ASN A 244 0.49 -0.42 13.39
C ASN A 244 -0.59 0.18 12.46
N SER A 245 -1.87 0.27 12.88
CA SER A 245 -2.95 0.89 12.10
C SER A 245 -2.92 2.42 12.16
N GLY A 246 -2.44 3.00 13.25
CA GLY A 246 -2.48 4.43 13.52
C GLY A 246 -3.88 4.94 13.87
N ASN A 247 -4.84 4.04 14.09
CA ASN A 247 -6.20 4.39 14.48
C ASN A 247 -6.22 4.89 15.93
N ILE A 248 -6.53 6.18 16.12
CA ILE A 248 -6.61 6.80 17.45
C ILE A 248 -7.85 6.34 18.24
N LEU A 249 -8.86 5.78 17.57
CA LEU A 249 -10.07 5.24 18.21
C LEU A 249 -9.79 3.89 18.89
N ASP A 250 -8.61 3.30 18.71
CA ASP A 250 -8.15 2.16 19.51
C ASP A 250 -7.38 2.65 20.75
N THR A 251 -7.94 2.35 21.94
CA THR A 251 -7.32 2.72 23.23
C THR A 251 -5.92 2.13 23.43
N ASN A 252 -5.59 0.99 22.81
CA ASN A 252 -4.25 0.40 22.89
C ASN A 252 -3.21 1.27 22.20
N ASN A 253 -3.60 1.90 21.08
CA ASN A 253 -2.74 2.82 20.35
C ASN A 253 -2.46 4.07 21.17
N ILE A 254 -3.48 4.65 21.82
CA ILE A 254 -3.30 5.78 22.75
C ILE A 254 -2.40 5.39 23.93
N LYS A 255 -2.65 4.24 24.58
CA LYS A 255 -1.86 3.76 25.73
C LYS A 255 -0.39 3.54 25.35
N GLY A 256 -0.13 2.93 24.20
CA GLY A 256 1.22 2.69 23.70
C GLY A 256 1.95 3.99 23.36
N LEU A 257 1.25 5.00 22.82
CA LEU A 257 1.83 6.35 22.61
C LEU A 257 2.24 6.96 23.95
N TRP A 258 1.36 6.93 24.95
CA TRP A 258 1.66 7.44 26.29
C TRP A 258 2.84 6.72 26.94
N LYS A 259 2.95 5.40 26.73
CA LYS A 259 4.11 4.63 27.18
C LYS A 259 5.38 5.10 26.47
N ARG A 260 5.35 5.22 25.14
CA ARG A 260 6.50 5.65 24.31
C ARG A 260 7.02 7.04 24.70
N ILE A 261 6.16 7.99 25.06
CA ILE A 261 6.62 9.33 25.45
C ILE A 261 7.20 9.39 26.86
N ARG A 262 6.75 8.50 27.75
CA ARG A 262 7.19 8.41 29.16
C ARG A 262 8.41 7.51 29.38
N THR A 263 8.83 6.74 28.39
CA THR A 263 10.07 5.94 28.48
C THR A 263 11.33 6.80 28.47
N ASP A 264 11.25 8.07 28.05
CA ASP A 264 12.38 8.99 28.17
C ASP A 264 12.51 9.49 29.61
N PRO A 265 13.59 9.14 30.34
CA PRO A 265 13.79 9.55 31.74
C PRO A 265 13.84 11.07 31.93
N ARG A 266 14.03 11.86 30.85
CA ARG A 266 14.17 13.31 30.89
C ARG A 266 12.84 14.05 30.78
N SER A 267 11.71 13.37 30.57
CA SER A 267 10.40 14.01 30.47
C SER A 267 9.24 13.11 30.90
N ASN A 268 8.26 13.71 31.59
CA ASN A 268 7.01 13.04 31.98
C ASN A 268 5.84 13.29 31.00
N GLY A 269 6.08 13.92 29.84
CA GLY A 269 5.05 14.20 28.84
C GLY A 269 5.51 15.14 27.72
N VAL A 270 4.55 15.84 27.10
CA VAL A 270 4.79 16.83 26.03
C VAL A 270 4.17 18.19 26.35
N HIS A 271 4.69 19.24 25.71
CA HIS A 271 4.31 20.63 25.97
C HIS A 271 3.17 21.11 25.05
N LEU A 272 3.07 20.53 23.85
CA LEU A 272 2.06 20.87 22.87
C LEU A 272 1.48 19.60 22.26
N VAL A 273 0.15 19.52 22.19
CA VAL A 273 -0.53 18.53 21.34
C VAL A 273 -1.35 19.29 20.30
N THR A 274 -1.24 18.89 19.04
CA THR A 274 -2.11 19.39 17.97
C THR A 274 -2.93 18.27 17.36
N GLY A 275 -4.19 18.51 17.00
CA GLY A 275 -5.03 17.59 16.23
C GLY A 275 -5.67 18.28 15.03
N ASP A 276 -5.51 17.70 13.84
CA ASP A 276 -6.10 18.20 12.59
C ASP A 276 -7.08 17.19 11.95
N GLY A 277 -7.54 16.21 12.73
CA GLY A 277 -8.41 15.12 12.29
C GLY A 277 -9.75 15.55 11.71
N SER A 278 -10.21 14.81 10.70
CA SER A 278 -11.56 14.92 10.12
C SER A 278 -11.83 13.68 9.27
N VAL A 279 -13.10 13.34 9.10
CA VAL A 279 -13.55 12.33 8.11
C VAL A 279 -14.25 13.00 6.92
N ASP A 280 -14.54 12.24 5.86
CA ASP A 280 -15.30 12.76 4.72
C ASP A 280 -16.78 12.91 5.09
N THR A 281 -17.23 14.16 5.19
CA THR A 281 -18.63 14.51 5.48
C THR A 281 -19.35 15.04 4.25
N SER A 282 -18.82 14.82 3.04
CA SER A 282 -19.39 15.39 1.81
C SER A 282 -20.78 14.86 1.45
N GLY A 283 -21.14 13.66 1.94
CA GLY A 283 -22.47 13.08 1.85
C GLY A 283 -23.49 13.74 2.79
N ASP A 284 -23.07 14.17 3.98
CA ASP A 284 -23.94 14.73 5.01
C ASP A 284 -23.31 15.97 5.66
N PRO A 285 -23.15 17.07 4.90
CA PRO A 285 -22.41 18.25 5.35
C PRO A 285 -23.09 18.97 6.53
N ASN A 286 -24.42 18.80 6.69
CA ASN A 286 -25.20 19.40 7.76
C ASN A 286 -24.95 18.71 9.12
N GLU A 287 -24.55 17.44 9.11
CA GLU A 287 -24.27 16.61 10.29
C GLU A 287 -22.76 16.45 10.55
N GLN A 288 -21.94 17.31 9.94
CA GLN A 288 -20.48 17.24 10.05
C GLN A 288 -19.99 17.21 11.51
N GLU A 289 -20.64 17.96 12.41
CA GLU A 289 -20.25 18.04 13.82
C GLU A 289 -20.42 16.69 14.54
N SER A 290 -21.59 16.05 14.39
CA SER A 290 -21.88 14.75 14.99
C SER A 290 -20.98 13.65 14.44
N ILE A 291 -20.75 13.62 13.12
CA ILE A 291 -19.98 12.57 12.43
C ILE A 291 -18.50 12.51 12.87
N VAL A 292 -17.93 13.62 13.34
CA VAL A 292 -16.51 13.70 13.75
C VAL A 292 -16.33 13.66 15.27
N SER A 293 -17.42 13.60 16.04
CA SER A 293 -17.41 13.84 17.48
C SER A 293 -16.56 12.80 18.25
N GLU A 294 -16.62 11.53 17.86
CA GLU A 294 -15.80 10.45 18.40
C GLU A 294 -14.30 10.67 18.15
N LEU A 295 -13.95 11.20 16.97
CA LEU A 295 -12.56 11.49 16.61
C LEU A 295 -12.01 12.62 17.47
N HIS A 296 -12.74 13.73 17.60
CA HIS A 296 -12.33 14.86 18.44
C HIS A 296 -12.23 14.46 19.92
N TYR A 297 -13.13 13.61 20.40
CA TYR A 297 -13.05 13.05 21.74
C TYR A 297 -11.77 12.25 21.94
N ALA A 298 -11.47 11.31 21.03
CA ALA A 298 -10.25 10.51 21.10
C ALA A 298 -8.96 11.36 21.03
N GLU A 299 -8.92 12.37 20.16
CA GLU A 299 -7.80 13.33 20.07
C GLU A 299 -7.62 14.10 21.39
N THR A 300 -8.72 14.54 22.01
CA THR A 300 -8.70 15.27 23.29
C THR A 300 -8.22 14.39 24.44
N ILE A 301 -8.75 13.16 24.57
CA ILE A 301 -8.34 12.24 25.64
C ILE A 301 -6.87 11.84 25.47
N CYS A 302 -6.45 11.54 24.23
CA CYS A 302 -5.05 11.28 23.89
C CYS A 302 -4.15 12.44 24.32
N ALA A 303 -4.55 13.69 24.04
CA ALA A 303 -3.82 14.89 24.42
C ALA A 303 -3.70 15.05 25.94
N MET A 304 -4.81 14.93 26.68
CA MET A 304 -4.83 15.10 28.14
C MET A 304 -3.96 14.08 28.87
N GLY A 305 -3.87 12.85 28.35
CA GLY A 305 -2.94 11.85 28.91
C GLY A 305 -1.48 12.09 28.55
N ALA A 306 -1.18 12.86 27.51
CA ALA A 306 0.18 13.12 27.05
C ALA A 306 0.80 14.43 27.57
N LEU A 307 -0.04 15.43 27.85
CA LEU A 307 0.41 16.78 28.23
C LEU A 307 1.03 16.83 29.63
N VAL A 308 2.10 17.62 29.77
CA VAL A 308 2.61 18.06 31.08
C VAL A 308 1.75 19.21 31.62
N LYS A 309 1.78 19.44 32.93
CA LYS A 309 1.18 20.65 33.52
C LYS A 309 1.77 21.91 32.87
N GLY A 310 0.91 22.87 32.53
CA GLY A 310 1.26 24.06 31.76
C GLY A 310 1.26 23.86 30.23
N GLY A 311 1.13 22.62 29.74
CA GLY A 311 1.07 22.32 28.31
C GLY A 311 -0.18 22.87 27.61
N SER A 312 -0.19 22.82 26.28
CA SER A 312 -1.27 23.40 25.45
C SER A 312 -1.82 22.41 24.43
N LEU A 313 -3.10 22.57 24.08
CA LEU A 313 -3.81 21.81 23.07
C LEU A 313 -4.33 22.74 21.97
N VAL A 314 -4.10 22.36 20.72
CA VAL A 314 -4.72 22.96 19.53
C VAL A 314 -5.47 21.86 18.80
N LEU A 315 -6.80 21.96 18.70
CA LEU A 315 -7.60 20.91 18.07
C LEU A 315 -8.56 21.53 17.05
N LYS A 316 -8.60 20.98 15.84
CA LYS A 316 -9.63 21.31 14.86
C LYS A 316 -11.00 20.90 15.42
N MET A 317 -11.98 21.78 15.26
CA MET A 317 -13.38 21.54 15.58
C MET A 317 -14.24 22.09 14.43
N PHE A 318 -15.56 21.90 14.51
CA PHE A 318 -16.49 22.48 13.54
C PHE A 318 -17.48 23.44 14.21
N ASN A 319 -18.78 23.21 14.02
CA ASN A 319 -19.81 23.97 14.70
C ASN A 319 -19.89 23.51 16.17
N LEU A 320 -20.75 24.18 16.97
CA LEU A 320 -20.83 24.04 18.42
C LEU A 320 -22.27 23.80 18.89
N PHE A 321 -23.03 23.00 18.15
CA PHE A 321 -24.47 22.78 18.40
C PHE A 321 -24.76 21.50 19.18
N GLU A 322 -23.93 20.48 19.02
CA GLU A 322 -24.22 19.13 19.49
C GLU A 322 -23.78 18.93 20.95
N CYS A 323 -24.56 18.14 21.71
CA CYS A 323 -24.30 17.91 23.13
C CYS A 323 -22.91 17.30 23.38
N GLU A 324 -22.43 16.48 22.45
CA GLU A 324 -21.13 15.82 22.46
C GLU A 324 -19.99 16.87 22.45
N THR A 325 -20.09 17.86 21.56
CA THR A 325 -19.16 19.00 21.49
C THR A 325 -19.21 19.85 22.75
N ILE A 326 -20.41 20.15 23.25
CA ILE A 326 -20.62 20.98 24.45
C ILE A 326 -19.97 20.32 25.67
N CYS A 327 -20.24 19.03 25.88
CA CYS A 327 -19.65 18.25 26.95
C CYS A 327 -18.12 18.22 26.85
N LEU A 328 -17.58 17.98 25.65
CA LEU A 328 -16.14 17.93 25.43
C LEU A 328 -15.46 19.27 25.73
N LEU A 329 -16.04 20.39 25.27
CA LEU A 329 -15.53 21.73 25.59
C LEU A 329 -15.57 22.04 27.08
N TYR A 330 -16.61 21.61 27.78
CA TYR A 330 -16.70 21.78 29.23
C TYR A 330 -15.60 20.98 29.94
N ILE A 331 -15.37 19.73 29.55
CA ILE A 331 -14.28 18.90 30.07
C ILE A 331 -12.93 19.57 29.84
N VAL A 332 -12.68 20.10 28.64
CA VAL A 332 -11.45 20.85 28.35
C VAL A 332 -11.36 22.11 29.23
N ALA A 333 -12.44 22.87 29.40
CA ALA A 333 -12.45 24.08 30.23
C ALA A 333 -12.11 23.82 31.70
N LEU A 334 -12.48 22.63 32.24
CA LEU A 334 -12.12 22.24 33.61
C LEU A 334 -10.61 22.03 33.78
N HIS A 335 -9.94 21.52 32.74
CA HIS A 335 -8.54 21.06 32.81
C HIS A 335 -7.52 22.02 32.22
N PHE A 336 -7.94 23.18 31.73
CA PHE A 336 -7.04 24.19 31.15
C PHE A 336 -7.29 25.57 31.76
N GLU A 337 -6.27 26.44 31.75
CA GLU A 337 -6.37 27.80 32.27
C GLU A 337 -7.18 28.73 31.38
N GLU A 338 -7.01 28.61 30.06
CA GLU A 338 -7.76 29.37 29.06
C GLU A 338 -8.28 28.41 27.98
N LEU A 339 -9.55 28.59 27.58
CA LEU A 339 -10.14 27.93 26.42
C LEU A 339 -10.67 28.98 25.45
N SER A 340 -10.26 28.91 24.19
CA SER A 340 -10.71 29.80 23.12
C SER A 340 -11.16 29.04 21.89
N VAL A 341 -12.12 29.59 21.15
CA VAL A 341 -12.50 29.17 19.79
C VAL A 341 -11.96 30.19 18.80
N PHE A 342 -11.23 29.73 17.80
CA PHE A 342 -10.56 30.56 16.81
C PHE A 342 -10.81 30.06 15.39
N LYS A 343 -11.16 30.96 14.47
CA LYS A 343 -11.24 30.67 13.03
C LYS A 343 -10.16 31.45 12.29
N PRO A 344 -9.01 30.82 11.95
CA PRO A 344 -7.99 31.44 11.11
C PRO A 344 -8.58 31.99 9.81
N ALA A 345 -8.09 33.14 9.33
CA ALA A 345 -8.39 33.71 8.02
C ALA A 345 -8.09 32.74 6.87
N SER A 346 -7.07 31.91 7.07
CA SER A 346 -6.63 30.86 6.16
C SER A 346 -7.53 29.61 6.14
N SER A 347 -8.44 29.46 7.12
CA SER A 347 -9.56 28.52 7.04
C SER A 347 -10.67 29.11 6.16
N ARG A 348 -11.27 28.30 5.29
CA ARG A 348 -12.25 28.78 4.31
C ARG A 348 -13.44 29.43 5.05
N ALA A 349 -13.70 30.71 4.80
CA ALA A 349 -14.75 31.43 5.52
C ALA A 349 -16.14 30.73 5.56
N PRO A 350 -16.62 30.08 4.47
CA PRO A 350 -17.93 29.43 4.46
C PRO A 350 -17.99 28.04 5.08
N ASN A 351 -16.86 27.45 5.50
CA ASN A 351 -16.85 26.14 6.17
C ASN A 351 -17.06 26.27 7.68
N GLY A 352 -17.51 25.20 8.33
CA GLY A 352 -17.67 25.15 9.79
C GLY A 352 -16.35 25.03 10.55
N GLU A 353 -15.22 24.85 9.86
CA GLU A 353 -13.93 24.57 10.50
C GLU A 353 -13.47 25.74 11.40
N THR A 354 -13.32 25.43 12.68
CA THR A 354 -12.76 26.27 13.74
C THR A 354 -11.68 25.48 14.49
N TYR A 355 -10.98 26.13 15.42
CA TYR A 355 -9.98 25.48 16.27
C TYR A 355 -10.23 25.87 17.71
N ILE A 356 -10.17 24.89 18.61
CA ILE A 356 -10.06 25.17 20.03
C ILE A 356 -8.60 25.32 20.40
N ILE A 357 -8.32 26.35 21.18
CA ILE A 357 -6.99 26.65 21.71
C ILE A 357 -7.10 26.62 23.22
N ALA A 358 -6.57 25.57 23.83
CA ALA A 358 -6.59 25.37 25.27
C ALA A 358 -5.16 25.54 25.81
N LEU A 359 -4.96 26.50 26.71
CA LEU A 359 -3.65 26.87 27.24
C LEU A 359 -3.55 26.57 28.73
N GLY A 360 -2.39 26.11 29.18
CA GLY A 360 -2.11 25.90 30.60
C GLY A 360 -2.84 24.68 31.16
N PHE A 361 -2.48 23.48 30.70
CA PHE A 361 -3.04 22.24 31.21
C PHE A 361 -2.81 22.10 32.72
N ARG A 362 -3.88 21.88 33.49
CA ARG A 362 -3.86 21.78 34.97
C ARG A 362 -3.48 20.38 35.47
N GLY A 363 -3.50 19.40 34.57
CA GLY A 363 -3.39 17.98 34.89
C GLY A 363 -4.76 17.33 35.03
N ILE A 364 -4.81 16.00 34.89
CA ILE A 364 -6.00 15.17 35.10
C ILE A 364 -5.65 14.03 36.05
N ASP A 365 -6.60 13.67 36.92
CA ASP A 365 -6.46 12.49 37.78
C ASP A 365 -6.45 11.19 36.95
N SER A 366 -5.67 10.20 37.39
CA SER A 366 -5.51 8.96 36.64
C SER A 366 -6.79 8.14 36.54
N HIS A 367 -7.67 8.19 37.55
CA HIS A 367 -8.96 7.50 37.53
C HIS A 367 -9.88 8.15 36.49
N HIS A 368 -10.01 9.49 36.49
CA HIS A 368 -10.83 10.20 35.50
C HIS A 368 -10.32 10.02 34.07
N LEU A 369 -9.00 10.04 33.88
CA LEU A 369 -8.42 9.77 32.56
C LEU A 369 -8.73 8.35 32.09
N HIS A 370 -8.70 7.36 32.99
CA HIS A 370 -9.05 5.99 32.66
C HIS A 370 -10.54 5.82 32.33
N SER A 371 -11.43 6.46 33.10
CA SER A 371 -12.87 6.48 32.83
C SER A 371 -13.19 7.15 31.49
N LEU A 372 -12.54 8.26 31.14
CA LEU A 372 -12.71 8.88 29.83
C LEU A 372 -12.18 7.99 28.70
N LEU A 373 -11.02 7.36 28.91
CA LEU A 373 -10.41 6.47 27.93
C LEU A 373 -11.26 5.23 27.63
N SER A 374 -12.03 4.72 28.59
CA SER A 374 -12.89 3.54 28.36
C SER A 374 -14.05 3.80 27.38
N PHE A 375 -14.36 5.07 27.10
CA PHE A 375 -15.37 5.48 26.11
C PHE A 375 -14.76 5.96 24.79
N VAL A 376 -13.45 5.84 24.58
CA VAL A 376 -12.86 6.03 23.26
C VAL A 376 -13.21 4.79 22.42
N SER A 377 -14.09 4.99 21.45
CA SER A 377 -14.61 3.95 20.56
C SER A 377 -15.03 4.54 19.21
N PRO A 378 -15.21 3.72 18.16
CA PRO A 378 -15.72 4.18 16.86
C PRO A 378 -17.13 4.76 16.88
N THR A 379 -17.91 4.46 17.92
CA THR A 379 -19.27 4.93 18.12
C THR A 379 -19.49 5.20 19.60
N PHE A 380 -20.06 6.35 19.93
CA PHE A 380 -20.54 6.57 21.29
C PHE A 380 -21.73 5.66 21.65
N PRO A 381 -22.01 5.48 22.95
CA PRO A 381 -23.25 4.86 23.40
C PRO A 381 -24.46 5.56 22.76
N PRO A 382 -25.35 4.81 22.08
CA PRO A 382 -26.42 5.41 21.28
C PRO A 382 -27.42 6.16 22.15
N ASN A 383 -27.83 7.34 21.71
CA ASN A 383 -28.80 8.21 22.38
C ASN A 383 -28.45 8.60 23.82
N LYS A 384 -27.16 8.62 24.18
CA LYS A 384 -26.68 9.05 25.51
C LYS A 384 -25.79 10.28 25.40
N ALA A 385 -25.90 11.18 26.38
CA ALA A 385 -25.04 12.34 26.48
C ALA A 385 -23.78 12.05 27.30
N LEU A 386 -22.61 12.51 26.85
CA LEU A 386 -21.34 12.32 27.56
C LEU A 386 -21.42 12.83 29.01
N LEU A 387 -22.06 13.99 29.24
CA LEU A 387 -22.36 14.53 30.56
C LEU A 387 -23.85 14.88 30.68
N PRO A 388 -24.45 14.75 31.88
CA PRO A 388 -25.77 15.28 32.18
C PRO A 388 -25.82 16.81 32.00
N LEU A 389 -26.89 17.36 31.42
CA LEU A 389 -27.02 18.80 31.18
C LEU A 389 -26.90 19.62 32.48
N ASN A 390 -27.48 19.14 33.58
CA ASN A 390 -27.44 19.80 34.89
C ASN A 390 -26.04 19.86 35.52
N SER A 391 -25.07 19.11 35.00
CA SER A 391 -23.68 19.17 35.43
C SER A 391 -22.90 20.32 34.80
N ILE A 392 -23.45 20.94 33.74
CA ILE A 392 -22.81 22.03 33.01
C ILE A 392 -23.40 23.36 33.51
N PRO A 393 -22.58 24.29 34.05
CA PRO A 393 -23.08 25.56 34.55
C PRO A 393 -23.76 26.40 33.47
N GLU A 394 -24.90 27.00 33.81
CA GLU A 394 -25.66 27.87 32.90
C GLU A 394 -24.81 29.03 32.35
N SER A 395 -23.90 29.58 33.16
CA SER A 395 -22.96 30.62 32.72
C SER A 395 -22.03 30.16 31.58
N PHE A 396 -21.62 28.88 31.61
CA PHE A 396 -20.82 28.29 30.55
C PHE A 396 -21.66 28.09 29.29
N LEU A 397 -22.87 27.54 29.42
CA LEU A 397 -23.82 27.35 28.31
C LEU A 397 -24.16 28.68 27.62
N ASN A 398 -24.47 29.73 28.39
CA ASN A 398 -24.76 31.06 27.86
C ASN A 398 -23.58 31.64 27.07
N THR A 399 -22.35 31.45 27.55
CA THR A 399 -21.15 31.84 26.81
C THR A 399 -21.02 31.03 25.52
N LEU A 400 -21.21 29.71 25.59
CA LEU A 400 -21.11 28.82 24.44
C LEU A 400 -22.10 29.22 23.35
N ILE A 401 -23.35 29.51 23.70
CA ILE A 401 -24.39 29.95 22.76
C ILE A 401 -23.99 31.25 22.06
N GLN A 402 -23.49 32.24 22.79
CA GLN A 402 -23.00 33.50 22.19
C GLN A 402 -21.83 33.26 21.22
N ILE A 403 -20.94 32.33 21.54
CA ILE A 403 -19.82 31.95 20.67
C ILE A 403 -20.34 31.22 19.41
N ALA A 404 -21.25 30.27 19.58
CA ALA A 404 -21.88 29.53 18.49
C ALA A 404 -22.64 30.47 17.54
N GLU A 405 -23.42 31.39 18.07
CA GLU A 405 -24.13 32.42 17.31
C GLU A 405 -23.16 33.28 16.50
N TYR A 406 -22.08 33.78 17.15
CA TYR A 406 -21.07 34.59 16.48
C TYR A 406 -20.48 33.89 15.26
N PHE A 407 -19.98 32.66 15.42
CA PHE A 407 -19.37 31.92 14.30
C PHE A 407 -20.40 31.51 13.23
N THR A 408 -21.64 31.21 13.63
CA THR A 408 -22.75 30.91 12.71
C THR A 408 -23.06 32.10 11.81
N ILE A 409 -23.19 33.30 12.39
CA ILE A 409 -23.42 34.54 11.63
C ILE A 409 -22.30 34.78 10.62
N LYS A 410 -21.03 34.60 11.03
CA LYS A 410 -19.89 34.76 10.12
C LYS A 410 -19.90 33.75 8.98
N GLN A 411 -20.33 32.51 9.24
CA GLN A 411 -20.43 31.50 8.21
C GLN A 411 -21.55 31.80 7.21
N ILE A 412 -22.73 32.20 7.68
CA ILE A 412 -23.87 32.59 6.84
C ILE A 412 -23.46 33.77 5.92
N GLN A 413 -22.88 34.82 6.50
CA GLN A 413 -22.41 35.99 5.74
C GLN A 413 -21.40 35.60 4.64
N ALA A 414 -20.50 34.65 4.92
CA ALA A 414 -19.54 34.15 3.95
C ALA A 414 -20.17 33.28 2.85
N LEU A 415 -21.21 32.50 3.16
CA LEU A 415 -21.98 31.72 2.19
C LEU A 415 -22.76 32.63 1.25
N GLU A 416 -23.53 33.57 1.82
CA GLU A 416 -24.31 34.56 1.08
C GLU A 416 -23.43 35.41 0.17
N ARG A 417 -22.29 35.88 0.68
CA ARG A 417 -21.30 36.63 -0.12
C ARG A 417 -20.87 35.83 -1.36
N ASN A 418 -20.57 34.54 -1.22
CA ASN A 418 -20.13 33.73 -2.36
C ASN A 418 -21.25 33.45 -3.36
N LEU A 419 -22.48 33.26 -2.89
CA LEU A 419 -23.67 33.11 -3.74
C LEU A 419 -23.95 34.40 -4.53
N GLN A 420 -23.80 35.56 -3.90
CA GLN A 420 -23.97 36.85 -4.57
C GLN A 420 -22.84 37.11 -5.58
N LEU A 421 -21.59 36.83 -5.21
CA LEU A 421 -20.44 36.97 -6.13
C LEU A 421 -20.55 36.09 -7.37
N GLU A 422 -21.16 34.91 -7.27
CA GLU A 422 -21.40 34.03 -8.41
C GLU A 422 -22.31 34.69 -9.46
N LYS A 423 -23.32 35.45 -9.01
CA LYS A 423 -24.29 36.13 -9.89
C LYS A 423 -23.67 37.28 -10.68
N ILE A 424 -22.63 37.92 -10.14
CA ILE A 424 -21.97 39.10 -10.72
C ILE A 424 -20.52 38.81 -11.15
N TRP A 425 -20.19 37.55 -11.45
CA TRP A 425 -18.80 37.10 -11.66
C TRP A 425 -18.18 37.56 -12.99
N ASP A 426 -17.90 38.86 -13.12
CA ASP A 426 -17.34 39.51 -14.31
C ASP A 426 -15.82 39.77 -14.21
N ARG A 427 -15.24 40.41 -15.25
CA ARG A 427 -13.79 40.73 -15.27
C ARG A 427 -13.40 41.78 -14.22
N ASN A 428 -14.24 42.78 -13.93
CA ASN A 428 -13.92 43.85 -12.99
C ASN A 428 -13.89 43.32 -11.54
N VAL A 429 -14.87 42.47 -11.19
CA VAL A 429 -14.95 41.80 -9.88
C VAL A 429 -13.77 40.84 -9.70
N GLN A 430 -13.39 40.10 -10.75
CA GLN A 430 -12.21 39.23 -10.73
C GLN A 430 -10.92 40.02 -10.47
N GLU A 431 -10.73 41.17 -11.13
CA GLU A 431 -9.57 42.05 -10.94
C GLU A 431 -9.55 42.66 -9.53
N ALA A 432 -10.70 43.11 -9.01
CA ALA A 432 -10.80 43.64 -7.66
C ALA A 432 -10.48 42.59 -6.58
N ILE A 433 -10.98 41.36 -6.73
CA ILE A 433 -10.65 40.25 -5.82
C ILE A 433 -9.17 39.87 -5.95
N PHE A 434 -8.58 39.97 -7.13
CA PHE A 434 -7.15 39.78 -7.31
C PHE A 434 -6.34 40.79 -6.49
N HIS A 435 -6.68 42.08 -6.57
CA HIS A 435 -6.03 43.12 -5.76
C HIS A 435 -6.23 42.92 -4.26
N LEU A 436 -7.45 42.59 -3.83
CA LEU A 436 -7.75 42.27 -2.43
C LEU A 436 -6.88 41.11 -1.92
N ASN A 437 -6.75 40.03 -2.71
CA ASN A 437 -5.87 38.91 -2.36
C ASN A 437 -4.42 39.35 -2.17
N GLN A 438 -3.90 40.27 -3.00
CA GLN A 438 -2.52 40.77 -2.85
C GLN A 438 -2.33 41.55 -1.54
N ASP A 439 -3.33 42.35 -1.14
CA ASP A 439 -3.32 43.06 0.13
C ASP A 439 -3.38 42.09 1.32
N VAL A 440 -4.25 41.08 1.24
CA VAL A 440 -4.39 40.04 2.28
C VAL A 440 -3.11 39.22 2.42
N VAL A 441 -2.41 38.93 1.31
CA VAL A 441 -1.10 38.25 1.33
C VAL A 441 -0.06 39.07 2.10
N LYS A 442 0.01 40.38 1.86
CA LYS A 442 0.92 41.29 2.58
C LYS A 442 0.59 41.33 4.08
N GLU A 443 -0.70 41.45 4.40
CA GLU A 443 -1.16 41.51 5.79
C GLU A 443 -0.91 40.18 6.53
N PHE A 444 -1.18 39.04 5.89
CA PHE A 444 -0.87 37.71 6.44
C PHE A 444 0.60 37.59 6.81
N ARG A 445 1.50 37.97 5.90
CA ARG A 445 2.95 37.90 6.12
C ARG A 445 3.39 38.78 7.28
N ARG A 446 2.87 40.00 7.34
CA ARG A 446 3.14 40.95 8.41
C ARG A 446 2.69 40.40 9.77
N ARG A 447 1.45 39.89 9.87
CA ARG A 447 0.91 39.33 11.11
C ARG A 447 1.65 38.07 11.56
N CYS A 448 1.91 37.16 10.62
CA CYS A 448 2.62 35.91 10.89
C CYS A 448 4.14 36.08 11.04
N SER A 449 4.69 37.29 10.84
CA SER A 449 6.14 37.56 10.93
C SER A 449 6.99 36.60 10.08
N ILE A 450 6.53 36.19 8.90
CA ILE A 450 7.25 35.24 8.06
C ILE A 450 8.46 35.95 7.43
N ASP A 451 9.66 35.54 7.80
CA ASP A 451 10.93 36.09 7.29
C ASP A 451 11.27 35.51 5.89
N PHE A 452 11.87 36.34 5.04
CA PHE A 452 12.41 35.95 3.73
C PHE A 452 13.68 35.12 3.83
N HIS A 453 14.37 35.16 4.97
CA HIS A 453 15.59 34.38 5.18
C HIS A 453 15.33 32.97 5.73
N TYR A 454 14.14 32.38 5.49
CA TYR A 454 13.91 30.98 5.88
C TYR A 454 15.01 30.10 5.30
N ILE A 455 15.92 29.67 6.16
CA ILE A 455 17.15 29.03 5.76
C ILE A 455 16.80 27.59 5.38
N GLN A 456 17.23 27.11 4.21
CA GLN A 456 17.09 25.68 3.88
C GLN A 456 17.68 24.75 4.96
N GLN A 457 18.59 25.25 5.80
CA GLN A 457 19.22 24.57 6.93
C GLN A 457 18.26 24.22 8.08
N VAL A 458 17.10 24.89 8.21
CA VAL A 458 16.13 24.59 9.28
C VAL A 458 15.03 23.61 8.86
N ARG A 459 15.02 23.15 7.60
CA ARG A 459 14.07 22.14 7.12
C ARG A 459 14.26 20.81 7.85
N ILE A 460 13.16 20.09 8.05
CA ILE A 460 13.19 18.74 8.62
C ILE A 460 13.75 17.77 7.57
N VAL A 461 13.31 17.90 6.31
CA VAL A 461 13.69 17.05 5.19
C VAL A 461 14.51 17.87 4.18
N SER A 462 15.81 17.61 4.13
CA SER A 462 16.74 18.32 3.23
C SER A 462 16.83 17.72 1.83
N ASN A 463 16.52 16.42 1.69
CA ASN A 463 16.86 15.64 0.51
C ASN A 463 15.72 15.53 -0.51
N VAL A 464 14.52 16.00 -0.16
CA VAL A 464 13.31 15.92 -0.98
C VAL A 464 12.68 17.30 -1.09
N GLU A 465 12.33 17.73 -2.30
CA GLU A 465 11.59 18.97 -2.49
C GLU A 465 10.12 18.79 -2.10
N LEU A 466 9.78 19.23 -0.88
CA LEU A 466 8.44 19.16 -0.33
C LEU A 466 7.80 20.55 -0.28
N ASP A 467 7.25 21.02 -1.39
CA ASP A 467 6.50 22.29 -1.43
C ASP A 467 5.03 22.14 -0.97
N GLY A 468 4.56 20.89 -0.85
CA GLY A 468 3.17 20.53 -0.55
C GLY A 468 2.19 20.72 -1.69
N SER A 469 2.67 20.85 -2.93
CA SER A 469 1.80 20.83 -4.09
C SER A 469 1.47 19.39 -4.50
N ALA A 470 0.24 19.18 -4.95
CA ALA A 470 -0.15 17.91 -5.56
C ALA A 470 0.58 17.67 -6.90
N LYS A 471 1.06 18.73 -7.56
CA LYS A 471 1.80 18.64 -8.82
C LYS A 471 3.20 18.04 -8.66
N SER A 472 3.77 18.10 -7.46
CA SER A 472 5.08 17.51 -7.13
C SER A 472 4.97 16.07 -6.60
N LEU A 473 3.77 15.46 -6.55
CA LEU A 473 3.55 14.17 -5.88
C LEU A 473 4.32 12.98 -6.46
N GLY A 474 4.81 13.07 -7.70
CA GLY A 474 5.81 12.15 -8.28
C GLY A 474 5.64 10.68 -7.86
N ASN A 475 6.69 10.13 -7.21
CA ASN A 475 6.79 8.73 -6.77
C ASN A 475 6.12 8.41 -5.42
N SER A 476 5.18 9.24 -4.92
CA SER A 476 4.46 8.89 -3.68
C SER A 476 3.80 7.51 -3.79
N ALA A 477 3.69 6.78 -2.67
CA ALA A 477 3.16 5.42 -2.70
C ALA A 477 1.72 5.40 -3.24
N ALA A 478 0.93 6.45 -3.02
CA ALA A 478 -0.42 6.59 -3.55
C ALA A 478 -0.45 6.80 -5.08
N VAL A 479 0.53 7.52 -5.66
CA VAL A 479 0.61 7.72 -7.12
C VAL A 479 1.05 6.45 -7.84
N VAL A 480 2.01 5.69 -7.26
CA VAL A 480 2.44 4.39 -7.80
C VAL A 480 1.29 3.37 -7.81
N LYS A 481 0.29 3.53 -6.93
CA LYS A 481 -0.93 2.71 -6.84
C LYS A 481 -2.02 3.06 -7.87
N GLY A 482 -1.83 4.05 -8.75
CA GLY A 482 -2.72 4.23 -9.91
C GLY A 482 -3.76 5.35 -9.82
N GLY A 483 -3.69 6.25 -8.84
CA GLY A 483 -4.45 7.49 -8.92
C GLY A 483 -4.44 8.34 -7.66
N LEU A 484 -4.14 9.63 -7.84
CA LEU A 484 -4.60 10.65 -6.89
C LEU A 484 -6.11 10.49 -6.70
N LYS A 485 -6.58 10.43 -5.44
CA LYS A 485 -8.02 10.34 -5.16
C LYS A 485 -8.74 11.49 -5.85
N GLN A 486 -9.50 11.18 -6.89
CA GLN A 486 -10.38 12.17 -7.47
C GLN A 486 -11.62 12.27 -6.59
N ARG A 487 -11.78 13.39 -5.91
CA ARG A 487 -13.03 13.67 -5.19
C ARG A 487 -14.20 13.56 -6.17
N ALA A 488 -15.15 12.71 -5.79
CA ALA A 488 -16.48 12.60 -6.35
C ALA A 488 -17.07 13.97 -6.73
N GLY A 489 -17.33 14.20 -8.02
CA GLY A 489 -18.13 15.35 -8.50
C GLY A 489 -19.63 15.10 -8.37
N GLY A 490 -20.48 16.06 -8.71
CA GLY A 490 -21.95 15.93 -8.66
C GLY A 490 -22.61 16.73 -7.54
N THR A 491 -23.95 16.67 -7.55
CA THR A 491 -24.86 17.31 -6.57
C THR A 491 -24.77 16.63 -5.20
N LEU A 492 -25.49 17.16 -4.19
CA LEU A 492 -25.58 16.48 -2.89
C LEU A 492 -26.24 15.10 -3.00
N SER A 493 -27.32 14.99 -3.79
CA SER A 493 -28.03 13.72 -4.02
C SER A 493 -27.10 12.64 -4.59
N ASP A 494 -26.28 12.99 -5.59
CA ASP A 494 -25.29 12.07 -6.17
C ASP A 494 -24.24 11.60 -5.15
N ARG A 495 -23.85 12.46 -4.21
CA ARG A 495 -22.89 12.12 -3.15
C ARG A 495 -23.53 11.21 -2.10
N GLN A 496 -24.77 11.50 -1.69
CA GLN A 496 -25.53 10.65 -0.77
C GLN A 496 -25.80 9.26 -1.35
N GLY A 497 -26.12 9.16 -2.64
CA GLY A 497 -26.26 7.87 -3.33
C GLY A 497 -25.00 7.01 -3.22
N ARG A 498 -23.85 7.58 -3.60
CA ARG A 498 -22.55 6.87 -3.49
C ARG A 498 -22.18 6.50 -2.06
N LYS A 499 -22.48 7.37 -1.08
CA LYS A 499 -22.24 7.07 0.33
C LYS A 499 -23.05 5.83 0.75
N ARG A 500 -24.35 5.77 0.42
CA ARG A 500 -25.20 4.60 0.73
C ARG A 500 -24.69 3.33 0.06
N ASP A 501 -24.36 3.38 -1.22
CA ASP A 501 -23.83 2.23 -1.96
C ASP A 501 -22.53 1.70 -1.31
N ARG A 502 -21.70 2.62 -0.81
CA ARG A 502 -20.44 2.30 -0.11
C ARG A 502 -20.68 1.72 1.29
N GLU A 503 -21.58 2.30 2.07
CA GLU A 503 -21.94 1.78 3.41
C GLU A 503 -22.55 0.39 3.33
N GLU A 504 -23.44 0.15 2.35
CA GLU A 504 -24.01 -1.16 2.08
C GLU A 504 -22.91 -2.18 1.70
N PHE A 505 -21.94 -1.77 0.88
CA PHE A 505 -20.79 -2.59 0.54
C PHE A 505 -19.93 -2.96 1.77
N LEU A 506 -19.67 -2.00 2.66
CA LEU A 506 -18.88 -2.23 3.88
C LEU A 506 -19.62 -3.10 4.90
N LEU A 507 -20.92 -2.88 5.10
CA LEU A 507 -21.76 -3.68 6.01
C LEU A 507 -21.88 -5.13 5.56
N ASN A 508 -22.14 -5.36 4.26
CA ASN A 508 -22.17 -6.71 3.68
C ASN A 508 -20.82 -7.43 3.81
N ASN A 509 -19.72 -6.66 3.85
CA ASN A 509 -18.36 -7.17 4.04
C ASN A 509 -17.99 -7.49 5.49
N ASN A 510 -18.69 -6.91 6.48
CA ASN A 510 -18.47 -7.12 7.90
C ASN A 510 -19.42 -8.18 8.50
N ASN A 511 -20.63 -8.35 7.94
CA ASN A 511 -21.64 -9.31 8.41
C ASN A 511 -21.42 -10.76 7.93
N THR A 512 -20.21 -11.13 7.48
CA THR A 512 -19.84 -12.52 7.11
C THR A 512 -18.95 -13.20 8.15
N GLU A 513 -19.11 -12.80 9.42
CA GLU A 513 -18.86 -13.67 10.57
C GLU A 513 -20.15 -14.44 10.89
N ASP A 514 -20.05 -15.77 10.81
CA ASP A 514 -20.96 -16.78 11.34
C ASP A 514 -22.46 -16.44 11.37
N ASN A 515 -23.17 -16.65 10.25
CA ASN A 515 -24.53 -17.17 10.31
C ASN A 515 -24.91 -17.89 9.01
N GLN A 516 -25.49 -19.08 9.18
CA GLN A 516 -26.17 -19.86 8.15
C GLN A 516 -27.42 -19.08 7.73
N ASP A 517 -27.53 -18.73 6.45
CA ASP A 517 -28.78 -18.77 5.68
C ASP A 517 -28.53 -18.26 4.25
N GLN A 518 -28.41 -19.21 3.32
CA GLN A 518 -28.43 -18.97 1.88
C GLN A 518 -29.79 -19.38 1.33
N GLU A 519 -30.69 -18.42 1.09
CA GLU A 519 -31.70 -18.52 0.02
C GLU A 519 -32.45 -17.19 -0.13
N GLN A 520 -31.85 -16.17 -0.79
CA GLN A 520 -32.62 -15.11 -1.49
C GLN A 520 -31.83 -14.09 -2.34
N LEU A 521 -30.51 -14.24 -2.55
CA LEU A 521 -29.68 -13.21 -3.22
C LEU A 521 -29.35 -13.44 -4.70
N SER A 522 -30.12 -14.25 -5.43
CA SER A 522 -29.86 -14.54 -6.86
C SER A 522 -30.56 -13.61 -7.87
N LYS A 523 -31.16 -12.49 -7.46
CA LYS A 523 -31.95 -11.61 -8.37
C LYS A 523 -31.52 -10.14 -8.51
N ARG A 524 -30.38 -9.70 -7.96
CA ARG A 524 -29.95 -8.28 -8.07
C ARG A 524 -28.48 -8.07 -8.49
N ARG A 525 -27.99 -8.82 -9.46
CA ARG A 525 -26.74 -8.48 -10.18
C ARG A 525 -27.01 -8.26 -11.65
N ASN A 526 -27.41 -7.03 -11.97
CA ASN A 526 -27.23 -6.40 -13.27
C ASN A 526 -27.56 -4.92 -13.10
N LEU A 527 -26.55 -4.11 -12.74
CA LEU A 527 -26.42 -2.67 -13.00
C LEU A 527 -25.18 -2.19 -12.23
N GLY A 528 -24.15 -1.75 -12.96
CA GLY A 528 -22.91 -1.24 -12.38
C GLY A 528 -21.67 -1.66 -13.16
N GLN A 529 -21.58 -1.29 -14.45
CA GLN A 529 -20.31 -1.34 -15.18
C GLN A 529 -19.35 -0.30 -14.56
N GLY A 530 -18.46 -0.75 -13.68
CA GLY A 530 -17.23 -0.03 -13.35
C GLY A 530 -16.34 0.02 -14.59
N LYS A 531 -15.98 1.23 -15.03
CA LYS A 531 -15.13 1.48 -16.19
C LYS A 531 -13.77 0.79 -16.04
N THR A 532 -13.47 -0.13 -16.95
CA THR A 532 -12.11 -0.57 -17.25
C THR A 532 -11.29 0.62 -17.73
N VAL A 533 -10.18 0.89 -17.06
CA VAL A 533 -9.15 1.83 -17.55
C VAL A 533 -8.47 1.14 -18.74
N ALA A 534 -8.85 1.54 -19.95
CA ALA A 534 -8.16 1.20 -21.17
C ALA A 534 -6.86 2.02 -21.25
N VAL A 535 -5.72 1.33 -21.33
CA VAL A 535 -4.44 1.91 -21.73
C VAL A 535 -4.33 1.75 -23.24
N GLY A 536 -4.24 2.86 -23.97
CA GLY A 536 -4.05 2.90 -25.42
C GLY A 536 -4.98 3.90 -26.08
N GLY A 537 -4.44 5.04 -26.52
CA GLY A 537 -5.23 6.17 -27.01
C GLY A 537 -5.73 6.03 -28.45
N GLU A 538 -6.79 6.77 -28.77
CA GLU A 538 -6.88 7.65 -29.93
C GLU A 538 -8.09 8.59 -29.77
N TYR A 539 -7.85 9.88 -30.03
CA TYR A 539 -8.82 10.98 -29.97
C TYR A 539 -9.78 10.92 -31.16
N ILE A 540 -11.10 10.79 -30.95
CA ILE A 540 -12.11 11.36 -31.87
C ILE A 540 -13.31 11.91 -31.07
N ARG A 541 -13.58 13.21 -31.26
CA ARG A 541 -14.73 13.98 -30.75
C ARG A 541 -16.07 13.33 -31.09
N LYS A 542 -17.06 13.43 -30.19
CA LYS A 542 -18.47 13.54 -30.59
C LYS A 542 -19.23 14.51 -29.71
N ASP A 543 -19.79 15.51 -30.38
CA ASP A 543 -20.69 16.53 -29.88
C ASP A 543 -22.04 15.91 -29.44
N THR A 544 -22.50 16.43 -28.30
CA THR A 544 -23.88 16.73 -27.85
C THR A 544 -25.06 16.33 -28.75
N PHE A 545 -26.07 15.64 -28.19
CA PHE A 545 -27.31 16.23 -27.65
C PHE A 545 -28.30 15.12 -27.25
N ASP A 546 -28.75 15.17 -25.99
CA ASP A 546 -29.97 14.52 -25.52
C ASP A 546 -31.19 15.31 -26.03
N GLU A 547 -32.33 14.63 -26.26
CA GLU A 547 -33.63 14.96 -25.65
C GLU A 547 -34.76 13.98 -26.08
N VAL A 548 -35.31 13.30 -25.06
CA VAL A 548 -36.75 13.25 -24.69
C VAL A 548 -37.75 12.28 -25.38
N SER A 549 -38.26 11.40 -24.50
CA SER A 549 -39.61 10.82 -24.30
C SER A 549 -40.25 9.77 -25.24
N MET A 550 -40.50 8.62 -24.60
CA MET A 550 -41.76 7.87 -24.45
C MET A 550 -42.49 7.21 -25.65
N GLN A 551 -42.87 5.96 -25.34
CA GLN A 551 -44.04 5.18 -25.79
C GLN A 551 -43.86 4.08 -26.86
N THR A 552 -44.57 3.00 -26.54
CA THR A 552 -44.66 1.64 -27.06
C THR A 552 -45.27 1.55 -28.46
N SER A 553 -44.74 0.69 -29.34
CA SER A 553 -45.50 -0.26 -30.20
C SER A 553 -44.60 -1.00 -31.20
N ASN A 554 -45.09 -2.18 -31.64
CA ASN A 554 -44.54 -3.12 -32.62
C ASN A 554 -43.93 -2.48 -33.89
N ASP A 555 -42.78 -2.99 -34.35
CA ASP A 555 -42.63 -3.69 -35.65
C ASP A 555 -41.16 -3.80 -36.12
N GLN A 556 -40.86 -4.96 -36.71
CA GLN A 556 -39.85 -5.24 -37.75
C GLN A 556 -38.34 -5.11 -37.42
N GLU A 557 -37.69 -6.28 -37.29
CA GLU A 557 -36.23 -6.42 -37.36
C GLU A 557 -35.67 -5.84 -38.68
N LYS A 558 -34.82 -4.81 -38.57
CA LYS A 558 -34.08 -4.26 -39.71
C LYS A 558 -32.90 -5.17 -40.07
N GLU A 559 -32.96 -5.76 -41.27
CA GLU A 559 -31.84 -6.44 -41.93
C GLU A 559 -30.55 -5.61 -41.91
N SER A 560 -29.43 -6.25 -41.55
CA SER A 560 -28.11 -5.60 -41.46
C SER A 560 -27.61 -5.12 -42.83
N ILE A 561 -26.78 -4.07 -42.82
CA ILE A 561 -26.16 -3.49 -44.02
C ILE A 561 -25.31 -4.53 -44.77
N ALA A 562 -24.65 -5.45 -44.05
CA ALA A 562 -23.91 -6.55 -44.65
C ALA A 562 -24.84 -7.52 -45.41
N MET A 563 -26.01 -7.82 -44.86
CA MET A 563 -27.01 -8.69 -45.51
C MET A 563 -27.57 -8.06 -46.79
N LYS A 564 -27.81 -6.74 -46.77
CA LYS A 564 -28.24 -5.97 -47.95
C LYS A 564 -27.15 -5.90 -49.03
N LEU A 565 -25.88 -5.73 -48.64
CA LEU A 565 -24.74 -5.76 -49.56
C LEU A 565 -24.55 -7.13 -50.22
N MET A 566 -24.70 -8.22 -49.45
CA MET A 566 -24.62 -9.59 -49.99
C MET A 566 -25.74 -9.87 -50.98
N LYS A 567 -27.00 -9.52 -50.66
CA LYS A 567 -28.14 -9.65 -51.60
C LYS A 567 -27.94 -8.82 -52.86
N LYS A 568 -27.42 -7.58 -52.73
CA LYS A 568 -27.15 -6.69 -53.88
C LYS A 568 -26.01 -7.19 -54.77
N SER A 569 -25.16 -8.08 -54.24
CA SER A 569 -24.05 -8.73 -54.95
C SER A 569 -24.41 -10.13 -55.48
N GLY A 570 -25.71 -10.49 -55.50
CA GLY A 570 -26.21 -11.73 -56.08
C GLY A 570 -26.24 -12.95 -55.15
N TYR A 571 -26.02 -12.77 -53.84
CA TYR A 571 -26.04 -13.87 -52.89
C TYR A 571 -27.46 -14.41 -52.64
N ILE A 572 -27.64 -15.72 -52.80
CA ILE A 572 -28.86 -16.47 -52.48
C ILE A 572 -28.54 -17.41 -51.30
N PRO A 573 -29.33 -17.41 -50.21
CA PRO A 573 -29.11 -18.30 -49.07
C PRO A 573 -29.04 -19.78 -49.50
N GLY A 574 -27.97 -20.48 -49.12
CA GLY A 574 -27.77 -21.90 -49.45
C GLY A 574 -26.98 -22.16 -50.75
N GLN A 575 -26.47 -21.12 -51.43
CA GLN A 575 -25.57 -21.25 -52.58
C GLN A 575 -24.21 -20.58 -52.33
N GLY A 576 -23.19 -20.93 -53.12
CA GLY A 576 -21.84 -20.38 -52.99
C GLY A 576 -21.75 -18.89 -53.33
N LEU A 577 -20.85 -18.17 -52.65
CA LEU A 577 -20.68 -16.70 -52.63
C LEU A 577 -20.30 -16.00 -53.96
N GLY A 578 -20.34 -16.67 -55.11
CA GLY A 578 -20.03 -16.06 -56.41
C GLY A 578 -21.28 -15.60 -57.16
N VAL A 579 -21.15 -14.57 -58.01
CA VAL A 579 -22.26 -13.96 -58.81
C VAL A 579 -23.01 -14.97 -59.71
N HIS A 580 -22.43 -16.15 -59.98
CA HIS A 580 -23.07 -17.26 -60.71
C HIS A 580 -23.11 -18.57 -59.88
N SER A 581 -23.16 -18.48 -58.56
CA SER A 581 -23.26 -19.65 -57.65
C SER A 581 -22.06 -20.61 -57.71
N GLN A 582 -20.92 -20.11 -58.18
CA GLN A 582 -19.69 -20.88 -58.45
C GLN A 582 -18.82 -21.18 -57.21
N GLY A 583 -19.34 -20.93 -56.01
CA GLY A 583 -18.68 -21.33 -54.76
C GLY A 583 -19.16 -22.71 -54.30
N ARG A 584 -18.25 -23.57 -53.80
CA ARG A 584 -18.62 -24.87 -53.23
C ARG A 584 -19.40 -24.68 -51.92
N ALA A 585 -20.59 -25.28 -51.83
CA ALA A 585 -21.45 -25.22 -50.65
C ALA A 585 -21.18 -26.36 -49.63
N THR A 586 -20.34 -27.34 -49.98
CA THR A 586 -19.98 -28.47 -49.12
C THR A 586 -18.45 -28.52 -48.89
N PRO A 587 -17.99 -28.89 -47.68
CA PRO A 587 -16.56 -29.05 -47.38
C PRO A 587 -15.91 -30.13 -48.27
N VAL A 588 -14.65 -29.93 -48.65
CA VAL A 588 -13.88 -30.90 -49.45
C VAL A 588 -13.47 -32.07 -48.57
N GLU A 589 -13.96 -33.27 -48.87
CA GLU A 589 -13.48 -34.51 -48.25
C GLU A 589 -12.04 -34.82 -48.68
N THR A 590 -11.17 -35.02 -47.70
CA THR A 590 -9.80 -35.51 -47.91
C THR A 590 -9.83 -37.01 -48.21
N SER A 591 -9.40 -37.38 -49.42
CA SER A 591 -9.19 -38.75 -49.86
C SER A 591 -8.06 -39.44 -49.08
N MET A 592 -8.34 -40.62 -48.51
CA MET A 592 -7.32 -41.52 -47.98
C MET A 592 -6.58 -42.22 -49.12
N HIS A 593 -5.26 -42.08 -49.18
CA HIS A 593 -4.39 -42.99 -49.91
C HIS A 593 -3.74 -43.95 -48.92
N GLU A 594 -4.23 -45.19 -48.88
CA GLU A 594 -3.51 -46.32 -48.30
C GLU A 594 -2.35 -46.73 -49.22
N SER A 595 -1.27 -47.23 -48.60
CA SER A 595 -0.07 -47.88 -49.16
C SER A 595 1.17 -47.01 -49.45
N ARG A 596 2.01 -46.82 -48.42
CA ARG A 596 3.41 -47.33 -48.39
C ARG A 596 3.97 -47.29 -46.97
N LEU A 597 4.33 -48.48 -46.50
CA LEU A 597 4.95 -48.80 -45.21
C LEU A 597 6.40 -48.31 -45.13
N GLY A 598 6.78 -47.74 -43.98
CA GLY A 598 8.16 -47.48 -43.55
C GLY A 598 8.24 -47.41 -42.02
N LEU A 599 9.09 -48.26 -41.42
CA LEU A 599 9.15 -48.68 -40.00
C LEU A 599 9.42 -47.52 -38.98
N GLY A 600 8.89 -47.49 -37.75
CA GLY A 600 8.14 -48.51 -36.99
C GLY A 600 7.48 -47.97 -35.70
N HIS A 601 6.14 -48.05 -35.70
CA HIS A 601 5.17 -48.28 -34.61
C HIS A 601 5.42 -47.83 -33.14
N HIS A 602 4.59 -46.88 -32.69
CA HIS A 602 4.11 -46.80 -31.30
C HIS A 602 2.64 -47.21 -31.22
N TYR A 603 2.29 -47.91 -30.14
CA TYR A 603 0.97 -48.46 -29.82
C TYR A 603 0.00 -47.31 -29.44
N GLN A 604 -1.10 -47.13 -30.18
CA GLN A 604 -2.23 -46.30 -29.78
C GLN A 604 -3.36 -47.20 -29.26
N SER A 605 -3.71 -47.04 -27.98
CA SER A 605 -5.03 -47.43 -27.46
C SER A 605 -5.93 -46.20 -27.51
N SER A 606 -6.98 -46.31 -28.32
CA SER A 606 -8.02 -45.32 -28.61
C SER A 606 -8.92 -44.98 -27.41
N MET A 607 -9.33 -43.71 -27.29
CA MET A 607 -10.65 -43.35 -26.77
C MET A 607 -11.23 -42.16 -27.57
N ASN A 608 -12.45 -42.35 -28.07
CA ASN A 608 -13.24 -41.37 -28.83
C ASN A 608 -13.93 -40.38 -27.87
N LEU A 609 -13.90 -39.09 -28.21
CA LEU A 609 -14.74 -38.04 -27.61
C LEU A 609 -15.98 -37.80 -28.49
N THR A 610 -17.16 -37.79 -27.88
CA THR A 610 -18.39 -37.19 -28.45
C THR A 610 -18.73 -35.89 -27.73
N SER A 611 -19.19 -34.92 -28.51
CA SER A 611 -19.47 -33.53 -28.15
C SER A 611 -20.92 -33.31 -27.68
N SER A 612 -21.11 -32.47 -26.66
CA SER A 612 -22.07 -31.34 -26.61
C SER A 612 -22.36 -30.86 -25.19
N ALA A 613 -22.15 -29.57 -24.92
CA ALA A 613 -23.06 -28.66 -24.20
C ALA A 613 -22.35 -27.31 -23.90
N SER A 614 -23.00 -26.23 -24.32
CA SER A 614 -22.59 -24.84 -24.14
C SER A 614 -22.80 -24.39 -22.68
N SER A 615 -21.71 -24.23 -21.94
CA SER A 615 -21.53 -23.21 -20.90
C SER A 615 -20.11 -22.67 -21.08
N THR A 616 -19.93 -21.36 -21.18
CA THR A 616 -18.63 -20.76 -21.54
C THR A 616 -17.57 -21.15 -20.52
N LEU A 617 -16.69 -22.06 -20.91
CA LEU A 617 -15.53 -22.50 -20.12
C LEU A 617 -14.71 -21.26 -19.73
N PRO A 618 -14.33 -21.08 -18.45
CA PRO A 618 -13.38 -20.04 -18.08
C PRO A 618 -12.07 -20.29 -18.84
N SER A 619 -11.69 -19.36 -19.71
CA SER A 619 -10.44 -19.43 -20.51
C SER A 619 -9.23 -19.18 -19.62
N VAL A 620 -8.93 -20.12 -18.73
CA VAL A 620 -7.69 -20.10 -17.96
C VAL A 620 -6.66 -20.84 -18.79
N VAL A 621 -5.88 -20.06 -19.54
CA VAL A 621 -4.70 -20.53 -20.24
C VAL A 621 -3.74 -21.07 -19.18
N ASP A 622 -3.25 -22.30 -19.36
CA ASP A 622 -2.18 -22.83 -18.51
C ASP A 622 -0.98 -21.87 -18.58
N GLU A 623 -0.22 -21.73 -17.48
CA GLU A 623 0.99 -20.88 -17.43
C GLU A 623 1.84 -21.17 -18.67
N PRO A 624 2.09 -20.18 -19.57
CA PRO A 624 2.93 -20.43 -20.73
C PRO A 624 4.31 -20.85 -20.22
N LEU A 625 4.94 -21.78 -20.95
CA LEU A 625 6.27 -22.30 -20.62
C LEU A 625 7.29 -21.17 -20.37
N PHE A 626 7.09 -20.06 -21.08
CA PHE A 626 7.71 -18.76 -20.90
C PHE A 626 6.61 -17.68 -20.90
N SER A 627 6.47 -16.91 -19.82
CA SER A 627 5.74 -15.65 -19.89
C SER A 627 6.73 -14.50 -20.11
N SER A 628 6.49 -13.66 -21.12
CA SER A 628 7.25 -12.42 -21.36
C SER A 628 7.19 -11.42 -20.17
N PHE A 629 6.40 -11.76 -19.15
CA PHE A 629 6.14 -10.99 -17.95
C PHE A 629 6.96 -11.44 -16.73
N ASP A 630 7.67 -12.58 -16.78
CA ASP A 630 8.58 -13.03 -15.71
C ASP A 630 9.96 -12.39 -15.85
N GLN A 631 9.98 -11.06 -15.89
CA GLN A 631 11.21 -10.29 -16.01
C GLN A 631 12.04 -10.39 -14.73
N SER A 632 13.35 -10.48 -14.89
CA SER A 632 14.28 -10.41 -13.76
C SER A 632 14.48 -8.94 -13.39
N ILE A 633 14.53 -8.62 -12.09
CA ILE A 633 14.98 -7.31 -11.62
C ILE A 633 16.47 -7.39 -11.29
N SER A 634 17.23 -6.36 -11.66
CA SER A 634 18.66 -6.26 -11.35
C SER A 634 18.96 -4.94 -10.68
N SER A 635 19.74 -4.96 -9.60
CA SER A 635 20.19 -3.73 -8.97
C SER A 635 21.33 -3.11 -9.80
N TYR A 636 20.98 -2.15 -10.67
CA TYR A 636 21.90 -1.48 -11.60
C TYR A 636 22.86 -0.47 -10.95
N CYS A 637 22.64 -0.02 -9.70
CA CYS A 637 23.23 1.24 -9.24
C CYS A 637 24.09 1.19 -7.96
N GLN A 638 25.13 2.03 -8.00
CA GLN A 638 26.13 2.44 -6.99
C GLN A 638 25.54 3.18 -5.77
N THR A 639 24.29 2.92 -5.38
CA THR A 639 23.72 3.54 -4.18
C THR A 639 24.30 2.89 -2.93
N THR A 640 24.71 3.72 -1.97
CA THR A 640 25.19 3.25 -0.65
C THR A 640 24.16 2.30 -0.05
N LEU A 641 24.61 1.13 0.40
CA LEU A 641 23.79 0.20 1.17
C LEU A 641 23.09 0.95 2.32
N PRO A 642 21.81 0.62 2.61
CA PRO A 642 21.13 1.25 3.72
C PRO A 642 21.88 0.98 5.03
N ILE A 643 21.91 1.97 5.91
CA ILE A 643 22.46 1.80 7.26
C ILE A 643 21.48 0.92 8.03
N LEU A 644 21.77 -0.38 8.08
CA LEU A 644 21.01 -1.36 8.84
C LEU A 644 21.42 -1.24 10.32
N SER A 645 20.49 -0.81 11.17
CA SER A 645 20.70 -0.71 12.62
C SER A 645 19.52 -1.30 13.37
N TYR A 646 19.63 -1.45 14.70
CA TYR A 646 18.51 -1.92 15.52
C TYR A 646 17.25 -1.04 15.37
N ARG A 647 17.40 0.26 15.07
CA ARG A 647 16.28 1.18 14.81
C ARG A 647 15.54 0.90 13.50
N SER A 648 16.12 0.06 12.63
CA SER A 648 15.53 -0.37 11.37
C SER A 648 14.54 -1.53 11.52
N ILE A 649 14.35 -2.03 12.74
CA ILE A 649 13.49 -3.18 13.05
C ILE A 649 12.26 -2.68 13.81
N THR A 650 11.08 -2.96 13.27
CA THR A 650 9.80 -2.71 13.95
C THR A 650 9.31 -4.00 14.60
N ILE A 651 9.06 -3.98 15.91
CA ILE A 651 8.74 -5.15 16.74
C ILE A 651 7.44 -4.90 17.52
N GLY A 652 6.56 -5.89 17.62
CA GLY A 652 5.32 -5.79 18.41
C GLY A 652 4.57 -7.11 18.56
N SER A 653 3.70 -7.22 19.56
CA SER A 653 2.97 -8.48 19.83
C SER A 653 1.92 -8.83 18.78
N ASN A 654 1.36 -7.81 18.10
CA ASN A 654 0.24 -7.96 17.16
C ASN A 654 0.63 -7.78 15.68
N LEU A 655 1.93 -7.64 15.37
CA LEU A 655 2.40 -7.29 14.02
C LEU A 655 2.60 -8.49 13.08
N ARG A 656 2.09 -9.68 13.45
CA ARG A 656 2.36 -10.95 12.73
C ARG A 656 1.94 -10.91 11.25
N SER A 657 0.91 -10.12 10.90
CA SER A 657 0.19 -10.24 9.63
C SER A 657 -0.14 -8.93 8.92
N VAL A 658 0.58 -7.83 9.17
CA VAL A 658 0.34 -6.61 8.36
C VAL A 658 0.79 -6.93 6.94
N LEU A 659 -0.18 -6.96 6.03
CA LEU A 659 0.09 -7.07 4.61
C LEU A 659 0.76 -5.77 4.14
N SER A 660 0.99 -5.64 2.86
CA SER A 660 1.40 -4.36 2.32
C SER A 660 0.72 -4.14 0.98
N SER A 661 -0.26 -3.25 0.95
CA SER A 661 -0.83 -2.67 -0.28
C SER A 661 0.27 -1.97 -1.09
N LEU A 662 1.45 -1.71 -0.50
CA LEU A 662 2.62 -1.28 -1.27
C LEU A 662 3.01 -2.26 -2.38
N PHE A 663 2.64 -3.54 -2.26
CA PHE A 663 3.05 -4.61 -3.17
C PHE A 663 1.89 -5.21 -3.97
N VAL A 664 0.77 -4.49 -4.12
CA VAL A 664 -0.31 -4.83 -5.07
C VAL A 664 -0.92 -3.52 -5.59
N LYS A 665 -1.13 -3.39 -6.91
CA LYS A 665 -1.65 -2.14 -7.52
C LYS A 665 -3.17 -2.01 -7.52
N PHE A 666 -3.91 -3.07 -7.18
CA PHE A 666 -5.37 -3.05 -7.18
C PHE A 666 -5.92 -2.24 -6.00
N ASP A 667 -7.02 -1.52 -6.26
CA ASP A 667 -7.75 -0.74 -5.26
C ASP A 667 -8.29 -1.60 -4.10
N ASP A 668 -8.45 -2.92 -4.28
CA ASP A 668 -9.02 -3.79 -3.23
C ASP A 668 -8.32 -5.16 -3.17
N LEU A 669 -7.11 -5.19 -2.61
CA LEU A 669 -6.37 -6.41 -2.27
C LEU A 669 -7.21 -7.35 -1.37
N GLU A 670 -8.01 -6.77 -0.47
CA GLU A 670 -8.90 -7.51 0.42
C GLU A 670 -9.97 -8.26 -0.37
N LEU A 671 -10.52 -7.67 -1.44
CA LEU A 671 -11.45 -8.36 -2.34
C LEU A 671 -10.83 -9.59 -3.00
N LEU A 672 -9.57 -9.52 -3.44
CA LEU A 672 -8.87 -10.68 -4.04
C LEU A 672 -8.66 -11.80 -3.01
N TYR A 673 -8.28 -11.45 -1.78
CA TYR A 673 -8.14 -12.44 -0.70
C TYR A 673 -9.47 -13.03 -0.28
N LYS A 674 -10.52 -12.22 -0.14
CA LYS A 674 -11.88 -12.69 0.15
C LYS A 674 -12.35 -13.69 -0.89
N LYS A 675 -12.12 -13.40 -2.18
CA LYS A 675 -12.36 -14.36 -3.26
C LYS A 675 -11.59 -15.65 -3.00
N ARG A 676 -10.27 -15.59 -2.79
CA ARG A 676 -9.44 -16.77 -2.48
C ARG A 676 -9.99 -17.59 -1.30
N GLU A 677 -10.35 -16.95 -0.21
CA GLU A 677 -10.90 -17.60 0.98
C GLU A 677 -12.25 -18.25 0.75
N GLU A 678 -13.15 -17.58 0.03
CA GLU A 678 -14.47 -18.11 -0.30
C GLU A 678 -14.36 -19.49 -0.95
N TYR A 679 -13.38 -19.70 -1.85
CA TYR A 679 -13.12 -21.01 -2.44
C TYR A 679 -12.72 -22.05 -1.40
N PHE A 680 -11.79 -21.70 -0.52
CA PHE A 680 -11.27 -22.63 0.47
C PHE A 680 -12.26 -22.97 1.60
N ARG A 681 -13.27 -22.12 1.84
CA ARG A 681 -14.39 -22.44 2.74
C ARG A 681 -15.35 -23.44 2.13
N LYS A 682 -15.57 -23.38 0.81
CA LYS A 682 -16.56 -24.22 0.11
C LYS A 682 -16.09 -25.67 -0.09
N PHE A 683 -14.79 -25.92 -0.23
CA PHE A 683 -14.27 -27.26 -0.58
C PHE A 683 -13.04 -27.65 0.24
N ASP A 684 -12.99 -28.93 0.63
CA ASP A 684 -11.82 -29.51 1.29
C ASP A 684 -10.70 -29.85 0.28
N ARG A 685 -9.48 -30.04 0.81
CA ARG A 685 -8.29 -30.33 0.00
C ARG A 685 -8.44 -31.63 -0.80
N THR A 686 -9.18 -32.59 -0.25
CA THR A 686 -9.49 -33.90 -0.86
C THR A 686 -10.35 -33.74 -2.10
N THR A 687 -11.35 -32.86 -2.10
CA THR A 687 -12.20 -32.57 -3.26
C THR A 687 -11.44 -31.78 -4.31
N MET A 688 -10.61 -30.82 -3.90
CA MET A 688 -9.74 -30.08 -4.83
C MET A 688 -8.78 -30.98 -5.59
N ASN A 689 -8.21 -32.00 -4.93
CA ASN A 689 -7.27 -32.94 -5.55
C ASN A 689 -7.93 -33.92 -6.55
N LYS A 690 -9.26 -33.98 -6.60
CA LYS A 690 -9.98 -34.81 -7.60
C LYS A 690 -9.98 -34.17 -8.99
N ALA A 691 -9.91 -32.84 -9.07
CA ALA A 691 -9.93 -32.10 -10.32
C ALA A 691 -8.52 -31.86 -10.86
N LYS A 692 -8.00 -32.85 -11.60
CA LYS A 692 -6.65 -32.89 -12.20
C LYS A 692 -6.61 -32.27 -13.59
N ILE A 693 -6.75 -30.95 -13.64
CA ILE A 693 -7.01 -30.19 -14.88
C ILE A 693 -5.83 -29.36 -15.39
N PHE A 694 -4.72 -29.29 -14.65
CA PHE A 694 -3.53 -28.53 -15.05
C PHE A 694 -2.37 -29.45 -15.44
N ILE A 695 -1.38 -28.91 -16.16
CA ILE A 695 -0.16 -29.63 -16.57
C ILE A 695 0.57 -30.25 -15.36
N SER A 696 0.63 -29.54 -14.24
CA SER A 696 1.21 -30.03 -12.99
C SER A 696 0.48 -31.26 -12.44
N ASP A 697 -0.84 -31.36 -12.61
CA ASP A 697 -1.63 -32.53 -12.22
C ASP A 697 -1.33 -33.74 -13.13
N GLN A 698 -1.08 -33.50 -14.42
CA GLN A 698 -0.74 -34.53 -15.40
C GLN A 698 0.67 -35.09 -15.22
N LEU A 699 1.63 -34.25 -14.86
CA LEU A 699 2.98 -34.71 -14.48
C LEU A 699 2.90 -35.68 -13.29
N GLU A 700 2.07 -35.39 -12.29
CA GLU A 700 1.84 -36.28 -11.15
C GLU A 700 1.23 -37.63 -11.56
N LEU A 701 0.33 -37.65 -12.57
CA LEU A 701 -0.29 -38.87 -13.09
C LEU A 701 0.69 -39.70 -13.92
N LEU A 702 1.47 -39.07 -14.81
CA LEU A 702 2.51 -39.72 -15.61
C LEU A 702 3.53 -40.47 -14.72
N MET A 703 3.86 -39.88 -13.57
CA MET A 703 4.75 -40.47 -12.56
C MET A 703 4.16 -41.66 -11.79
N LYS A 704 2.83 -41.82 -11.80
CA LYS A 704 2.13 -42.97 -11.19
C LYS A 704 1.99 -44.15 -12.15
N ASP A 705 2.26 -43.96 -13.45
CA ASP A 705 2.29 -45.04 -14.44
C ASP A 705 3.49 -45.97 -14.19
N HIS A 706 3.21 -47.27 -14.14
CA HIS A 706 4.21 -48.32 -13.90
C HIS A 706 5.31 -48.34 -14.96
N LYS A 707 5.02 -47.98 -16.22
CA LYS A 707 6.03 -47.98 -17.31
C LYS A 707 7.12 -46.93 -17.09
N TYR A 708 6.77 -45.76 -16.56
CA TYR A 708 7.74 -44.70 -16.29
C TYR A 708 8.65 -45.07 -15.10
N ARG A 709 8.11 -45.78 -14.10
CA ARG A 709 8.87 -46.32 -12.96
C ARG A 709 9.85 -47.42 -13.36
N GLU A 710 9.47 -48.28 -14.30
CA GLU A 710 10.34 -49.34 -14.82
C GLU A 710 11.53 -48.80 -15.64
N ILE A 711 11.30 -47.77 -16.45
CA ILE A 711 12.36 -47.18 -17.31
C ILE A 711 13.36 -46.36 -16.47
N HIS A 712 12.89 -45.69 -15.40
CA HIS A 712 13.70 -44.72 -14.66
C HIS A 712 14.16 -45.14 -13.25
N GLY A 713 13.70 -46.28 -12.70
CA GLY A 713 14.15 -46.82 -11.41
C GLY A 713 13.51 -46.18 -10.16
N PHE A 714 13.47 -46.92 -9.04
CA PHE A 714 12.68 -46.64 -7.83
C PHE A 714 13.05 -45.38 -7.00
N TYR A 715 12.04 -44.83 -6.30
CA TYR A 715 11.99 -43.78 -5.25
C TYR A 715 12.63 -42.41 -5.58
N LEU A 716 12.18 -41.77 -6.66
CA LEU A 716 12.53 -40.37 -6.95
C LEU A 716 11.40 -39.44 -6.44
N ASP A 717 11.75 -38.30 -5.84
CA ASP A 717 10.81 -37.19 -5.65
C ASP A 717 10.68 -36.41 -6.97
N TYR A 718 10.07 -37.07 -7.97
CA TYR A 718 10.05 -36.60 -9.36
C TYR A 718 9.43 -35.20 -9.50
N GLN A 719 8.49 -34.83 -8.62
CA GLN A 719 7.83 -33.53 -8.72
C GLN A 719 8.81 -32.37 -8.50
N SER A 720 9.70 -32.47 -7.51
CA SER A 720 10.72 -31.45 -7.29
C SER A 720 11.83 -31.53 -8.35
N ALA A 721 12.18 -32.72 -8.84
CA ALA A 721 13.14 -32.86 -9.96
C ALA A 721 12.68 -32.10 -11.22
N PHE A 722 11.41 -32.23 -11.60
CA PHE A 722 10.84 -31.49 -12.74
C PHE A 722 10.73 -29.99 -12.49
N GLN A 723 10.48 -29.57 -11.24
CA GLN A 723 10.54 -28.16 -10.86
C GLN A 723 11.94 -27.58 -11.13
N LEU A 724 13.01 -28.28 -10.72
CA LEU A 724 14.37 -27.83 -11.01
C LEU A 724 14.71 -27.89 -12.49
N ALA A 725 14.29 -28.94 -13.22
CA ALA A 725 14.49 -29.02 -14.66
C ALA A 725 13.88 -27.83 -15.41
N SER A 726 12.67 -27.43 -15.03
CA SER A 726 12.00 -26.24 -15.56
C SER A 726 12.78 -24.97 -15.24
N LEU A 727 13.23 -24.80 -13.99
CA LEU A 727 14.01 -23.62 -13.58
C LEU A 727 15.39 -23.56 -14.27
N ASP A 728 16.09 -24.69 -14.41
CA ASP A 728 17.40 -24.76 -15.05
C ASP A 728 17.32 -24.43 -16.55
N LYS A 729 16.24 -24.84 -17.22
CA LYS A 729 15.98 -24.46 -18.61
C LYS A 729 15.83 -22.94 -18.77
N ILE A 730 15.23 -22.26 -17.79
CA ILE A 730 14.96 -20.82 -17.82
C ILE A 730 16.20 -20.02 -17.43
N PHE A 731 16.87 -20.42 -16.34
CA PHE A 731 17.90 -19.62 -15.68
C PHE A 731 19.33 -20.13 -15.90
N HIS A 732 19.49 -21.29 -16.57
CA HIS A 732 20.78 -21.93 -16.80
C HIS A 732 21.62 -22.09 -15.52
N LEU A 733 20.96 -22.50 -14.43
CA LEU A 733 21.55 -22.63 -13.09
C LEU A 733 22.72 -23.59 -13.05
N THR A 734 22.73 -24.61 -13.90
CA THR A 734 23.79 -25.63 -13.94
C THR A 734 24.95 -25.27 -14.89
N SER A 735 24.82 -24.20 -15.68
CA SER A 735 25.82 -23.72 -16.64
C SER A 735 26.85 -22.75 -16.00
N VAL A 736 27.09 -22.87 -14.69
CA VAL A 736 27.95 -21.94 -13.94
C VAL A 736 29.37 -21.94 -14.52
N ASN A 737 29.94 -20.74 -14.73
CA ASN A 737 31.30 -20.59 -15.23
C ASN A 737 32.30 -21.01 -14.13
N LEU A 738 32.71 -22.28 -14.17
CA LEU A 738 33.59 -22.96 -13.22
C LEU A 738 35.05 -22.45 -13.27
N LYS A 739 35.27 -21.14 -13.24
CA LYS A 739 36.56 -20.49 -13.45
C LYS A 739 37.68 -21.02 -12.53
N ASN A 740 37.34 -21.59 -11.36
CA ASN A 740 38.28 -22.07 -10.34
C ASN A 740 37.95 -23.47 -9.74
N SER A 741 36.97 -24.23 -10.24
CA SER A 741 36.56 -25.52 -9.62
C SER A 741 36.23 -26.57 -10.66
N SER A 742 36.75 -27.79 -10.53
CA SER A 742 36.50 -28.90 -11.45
C SER A 742 35.13 -29.58 -11.26
N SER A 743 34.35 -29.18 -10.26
CA SER A 743 33.06 -29.78 -9.92
C SER A 743 32.05 -28.74 -9.44
N LEU A 744 30.80 -28.88 -9.86
CA LEU A 744 29.67 -28.10 -9.36
C LEU A 744 29.35 -28.51 -7.92
N SER A 745 29.21 -27.56 -7.00
CA SER A 745 28.86 -27.86 -5.61
C SER A 745 27.53 -27.25 -5.19
N PHE A 746 26.76 -27.99 -4.37
CA PHE A 746 25.44 -27.53 -3.93
C PHE A 746 25.11 -27.87 -2.47
N ILE A 747 24.16 -27.11 -1.90
CA ILE A 747 23.46 -27.43 -0.64
C ILE A 747 21.96 -27.44 -0.91
N ILE A 748 21.26 -28.47 -0.42
CA ILE A 748 19.81 -28.55 -0.37
C ILE A 748 19.36 -28.54 1.09
N ASP A 749 18.69 -27.45 1.47
CA ASP A 749 18.21 -27.14 2.81
C ASP A 749 16.70 -27.43 2.94
N ASN A 750 16.30 -28.67 2.62
CA ASN A 750 15.03 -29.30 2.99
C ASN A 750 14.94 -30.72 2.41
N ARG A 751 14.17 -31.62 3.06
CA ARG A 751 13.82 -32.93 2.50
C ARG A 751 12.84 -32.88 1.33
N SER A 752 12.07 -31.80 1.17
CA SER A 752 11.06 -31.69 0.11
C SER A 752 11.63 -31.34 -1.27
N LEU A 753 12.94 -31.12 -1.36
CA LEU A 753 13.65 -30.78 -2.60
C LEU A 753 14.63 -31.88 -2.99
N THR A 754 14.44 -33.10 -2.54
CA THR A 754 15.43 -34.16 -2.80
C THR A 754 15.50 -34.57 -4.26
N GLY A 755 14.42 -34.39 -5.02
CA GLY A 755 14.45 -34.52 -6.48
C GLY A 755 15.35 -33.49 -7.17
N PHE A 756 15.69 -32.37 -6.52
CA PHE A 756 16.68 -31.43 -7.06
C PHE A 756 18.07 -32.08 -7.09
N ALA A 757 18.44 -32.84 -6.05
CA ALA A 757 19.72 -33.55 -6.02
C ALA A 757 19.81 -34.56 -7.16
N GLU A 758 18.71 -35.29 -7.40
CA GLU A 758 18.61 -36.30 -8.46
C GLU A 758 18.77 -35.67 -9.84
N TYR A 759 18.08 -34.55 -10.10
CA TYR A 759 18.25 -33.79 -11.34
C TYR A 759 19.69 -33.32 -11.55
N LEU A 760 20.35 -32.81 -10.51
CA LEU A 760 21.72 -32.32 -10.59
C LEU A 760 22.73 -33.45 -10.85
N VAL A 761 22.60 -34.57 -10.15
CA VAL A 761 23.41 -35.78 -10.37
C VAL A 761 23.22 -36.29 -11.80
N TRP A 762 21.98 -36.30 -12.27
CA TRP A 762 21.64 -36.70 -13.63
C TRP A 762 22.25 -35.76 -14.69
N GLN A 763 22.24 -34.45 -14.44
CA GLN A 763 22.73 -33.44 -15.39
C GLN A 763 24.27 -33.36 -15.44
N GLN A 764 24.94 -33.42 -14.29
CA GLN A 764 26.39 -33.14 -14.14
C GLN A 764 27.27 -34.39 -13.91
N GLN A 765 26.68 -35.58 -13.76
CA GLN A 765 27.40 -36.84 -13.54
C GLN A 765 28.40 -36.77 -12.35
N ASN A 766 29.62 -37.30 -12.50
CA ASN A 766 30.65 -37.40 -11.45
C ASN A 766 31.39 -36.08 -11.16
N GLN A 767 31.03 -34.96 -11.81
CA GLN A 767 31.64 -33.65 -11.59
C GLN A 767 30.82 -32.79 -10.61
N LEU A 768 30.39 -33.41 -9.52
CA LEU A 768 29.48 -32.79 -8.57
C LEU A 768 29.83 -33.15 -7.12
N ASN A 769 29.62 -32.20 -6.21
CA ASN A 769 29.76 -32.38 -4.76
C ASN A 769 28.59 -31.69 -4.02
N GLY A 770 27.67 -32.46 -3.45
CA GLY A 770 26.43 -31.95 -2.85
C GLY A 770 26.27 -32.28 -1.37
N ILE A 771 25.54 -31.44 -0.63
CA ILE A 771 25.00 -31.79 0.68
C ILE A 771 23.49 -31.65 0.68
N ILE A 772 22.81 -32.62 1.28
CA ILE A 772 21.40 -32.55 1.64
C ILE A 772 21.28 -32.44 3.16
N ILE A 773 20.61 -31.41 3.64
CA ILE A 773 20.32 -31.22 5.06
C ILE A 773 18.99 -31.92 5.37
N SER A 774 19.05 -33.02 6.13
CA SER A 774 17.88 -33.84 6.47
C SER A 774 18.12 -34.66 7.75
N ASP A 775 17.06 -34.84 8.53
CA ASP A 775 17.07 -35.66 9.75
C ASP A 775 16.87 -37.16 9.49
N LEU A 776 16.64 -37.58 8.23
CA LEU A 776 16.35 -38.97 7.86
C LEU A 776 17.51 -39.61 7.07
N PRO A 777 18.13 -40.69 7.57
CA PRO A 777 19.32 -41.28 6.96
C PRO A 777 19.07 -42.25 5.77
N HIS A 778 17.82 -42.61 5.41
CA HIS A 778 17.56 -43.85 4.66
C HIS A 778 16.70 -43.77 3.37
N SER A 779 16.55 -42.61 2.71
CA SER A 779 15.62 -42.50 1.56
C SER A 779 16.23 -42.09 0.22
N PHE A 780 17.56 -42.16 0.03
CA PHE A 780 18.19 -41.66 -1.20
C PHE A 780 19.24 -42.61 -1.78
N PRO A 781 19.38 -42.66 -3.12
CA PRO A 781 20.52 -43.33 -3.74
C PRO A 781 21.78 -42.54 -3.39
N GLN A 782 22.56 -43.05 -2.42
CA GLN A 782 23.87 -42.53 -2.08
C GLN A 782 24.79 -42.65 -3.31
N SER A 783 24.99 -41.55 -4.02
CA SER A 783 26.14 -41.40 -4.92
C SER A 783 27.33 -40.94 -4.09
N SER A 784 28.55 -41.33 -4.45
CA SER A 784 29.81 -40.91 -3.78
C SER A 784 29.97 -39.38 -3.70
N SER A 785 29.20 -38.64 -4.48
CA SER A 785 29.23 -37.18 -4.64
C SER A 785 28.20 -36.40 -3.80
N VAL A 786 27.24 -37.04 -3.13
CA VAL A 786 26.19 -36.35 -2.35
C VAL A 786 26.10 -36.89 -0.92
N LEU A 787 26.31 -36.02 0.06
CA LEU A 787 26.29 -36.38 1.48
C LEU A 787 24.99 -35.92 2.16
N ILE A 788 24.45 -36.73 3.05
CA ILE A 788 23.33 -36.34 3.92
C ILE A 788 23.90 -35.94 5.28
N LYS A 789 23.52 -34.76 5.78
CA LYS A 789 23.89 -34.30 7.11
C LYS A 789 22.66 -33.75 7.83
N SER A 790 22.63 -33.85 9.16
CA SER A 790 21.60 -33.19 9.97
C SER A 790 21.79 -31.67 10.04
N GLN A 791 23.02 -31.18 9.87
CA GLN A 791 23.35 -29.76 9.85
C GLN A 791 24.67 -29.52 9.10
N VAL A 792 24.86 -28.30 8.62
CA VAL A 792 26.09 -27.85 7.98
C VAL A 792 26.78 -26.83 8.88
N SER A 793 28.07 -27.05 9.16
CA SER A 793 28.88 -26.11 9.94
C SER A 793 28.98 -24.77 9.21
N ALA A 794 29.03 -23.66 9.95
CA ALA A 794 29.28 -22.33 9.38
C ALA A 794 30.62 -22.25 8.62
N ASN A 795 31.57 -23.13 8.92
CA ASN A 795 32.88 -23.22 8.27
C ASN A 795 32.92 -24.20 7.09
N TYR A 796 31.77 -24.74 6.66
CA TYR A 796 31.71 -25.61 5.50
C TYR A 796 32.18 -24.84 4.24
N PRO A 797 32.87 -25.51 3.29
CA PRO A 797 33.24 -24.87 2.04
C PRO A 797 32.03 -24.27 1.35
N ARG A 798 32.22 -23.08 0.78
CA ARG A 798 31.15 -22.44 0.02
C ARG A 798 30.74 -23.31 -1.18
N VAL A 799 29.54 -23.06 -1.68
CA VAL A 799 28.93 -23.81 -2.78
C VAL A 799 28.48 -22.91 -3.91
N HIS A 800 28.26 -23.50 -5.08
CA HIS A 800 27.77 -22.79 -6.27
C HIS A 800 26.25 -22.62 -6.24
N LEU A 801 25.52 -23.61 -5.70
CA LEU A 801 24.07 -23.62 -5.65
C LEU A 801 23.56 -23.84 -4.23
N TYR A 802 22.60 -23.01 -3.79
CA TYR A 802 21.91 -23.19 -2.52
C TYR A 802 20.40 -23.27 -2.77
N PHE A 803 19.78 -24.36 -2.33
CA PHE A 803 18.35 -24.62 -2.50
C PHE A 803 17.67 -24.68 -1.14
N SER A 804 16.49 -24.08 -1.02
CA SER A 804 15.69 -24.12 0.21
C SER A 804 14.21 -24.21 -0.09
N ASP A 805 13.45 -24.93 0.74
CA ASP A 805 11.99 -24.92 0.71
C ASP A 805 11.42 -24.39 2.03
N VAL A 806 10.83 -23.21 1.95
CA VAL A 806 10.16 -22.53 3.07
C VAL A 806 8.65 -22.45 2.83
N SER A 807 8.10 -23.29 1.95
CA SER A 807 6.67 -23.35 1.66
C SER A 807 5.90 -24.38 2.50
N LEU A 808 6.61 -25.24 3.22
CA LEU A 808 6.03 -26.27 4.07
C LEU A 808 5.35 -25.64 5.31
N LEU A 809 4.05 -25.90 5.47
CA LEU A 809 3.28 -25.48 6.65
C LEU A 809 3.02 -26.70 7.56
N SER A 810 3.01 -26.51 8.87
CA SER A 810 2.71 -27.60 9.82
C SER A 810 1.24 -28.01 9.74
N ASN A 811 0.97 -29.32 9.62
CA ASN A 811 -0.37 -29.88 9.44
C ASN A 811 -1.36 -29.61 10.60
N ASN A 812 -0.87 -29.22 11.78
CA ASN A 812 -1.68 -29.07 13.00
C ASN A 812 -2.08 -27.62 13.34
N LEU A 813 -1.70 -26.63 12.53
CA LEU A 813 -2.03 -25.23 12.80
C LEU A 813 -3.27 -24.80 12.01
N PRO A 814 -4.24 -24.08 12.63
CA PRO A 814 -5.25 -23.36 11.88
C PRO A 814 -4.56 -22.26 11.06
N ILE A 815 -4.35 -22.54 9.77
CA ILE A 815 -3.70 -21.63 8.84
C ILE A 815 -4.73 -20.62 8.37
N ASN A 816 -4.54 -19.36 8.73
CA ASN A 816 -5.22 -18.24 8.11
C ASN A 816 -4.76 -18.17 6.65
N ARG A 817 -5.67 -18.51 5.73
CA ARG A 817 -5.38 -18.58 4.29
C ARG A 817 -5.29 -17.20 3.63
N ARG A 818 -5.57 -16.09 4.34
CA ARG A 818 -5.18 -14.73 3.89
C ARG A 818 -3.68 -14.49 4.04
N TYR A 819 -3.06 -14.99 5.12
CA TYR A 819 -1.70 -14.62 5.52
C TYR A 819 -0.73 -15.79 5.54
N MET A 820 -0.74 -16.65 4.51
CA MET A 820 0.06 -17.89 4.52
C MET A 820 1.58 -17.66 4.67
N GLY A 821 2.11 -16.54 4.16
CA GLY A 821 3.52 -16.18 4.27
C GLY A 821 3.99 -15.87 5.70
N GLN A 822 3.09 -15.60 6.64
CA GLN A 822 3.47 -15.27 8.03
C GLN A 822 4.03 -16.47 8.80
N TYR A 823 3.60 -17.68 8.43
CA TYR A 823 3.90 -18.90 9.19
C TYR A 823 5.34 -19.38 8.97
N ASN A 824 6.00 -18.90 7.90
CA ASN A 824 7.32 -19.35 7.49
C ASN A 824 8.38 -18.24 7.51
N LYS A 825 8.10 -17.13 8.22
CA LYS A 825 9.01 -15.97 8.35
C LYS A 825 10.39 -16.40 8.86
N TYR A 826 10.41 -17.18 9.93
CA TYR A 826 11.64 -17.61 10.58
C TYR A 826 12.48 -18.53 9.67
N GLN A 827 11.84 -19.49 9.00
CA GLN A 827 12.49 -20.41 8.06
C GLN A 827 13.06 -19.64 6.86
N PHE A 828 12.31 -18.67 6.33
CA PHE A 828 12.79 -17.84 5.22
C PHE A 828 13.98 -16.98 5.63
N LEU A 829 13.95 -16.38 6.82
CA LEU A 829 15.08 -15.64 7.37
C LEU A 829 16.33 -16.52 7.50
N GLN A 830 16.19 -17.74 8.01
CA GLN A 830 17.30 -18.71 8.11
C GLN A 830 17.86 -19.09 6.73
N ALA A 831 16.98 -19.39 5.76
CA ALA A 831 17.38 -19.73 4.41
C ALA A 831 18.17 -18.61 3.74
N CYS A 832 17.71 -17.36 3.83
CA CYS A 832 18.42 -16.20 3.30
C CYS A 832 19.80 -16.04 3.94
N ARG A 833 19.88 -16.14 5.27
CA ARG A 833 21.11 -15.99 6.04
C ARG A 833 22.12 -17.08 5.70
N ASN A 834 21.68 -18.33 5.62
CA ASN A 834 22.54 -19.46 5.26
C ASN A 834 23.03 -19.36 3.81
N ALA A 835 22.16 -19.01 2.86
CA ALA A 835 22.54 -18.84 1.46
C ALA A 835 23.63 -17.78 1.28
N LEU A 836 23.50 -16.61 1.93
CA LEU A 836 24.50 -15.53 1.84
C LEU A 836 25.85 -15.89 2.48
N ILE A 837 25.89 -16.80 3.46
CA ILE A 837 27.12 -17.27 4.11
C ILE A 837 27.80 -18.37 3.28
N GLN A 838 27.00 -19.30 2.76
CA GLN A 838 27.46 -20.55 2.16
C GLN A 838 27.68 -20.47 0.65
N LEU A 839 27.28 -19.40 -0.04
CA LEU A 839 27.52 -19.25 -1.49
C LEU A 839 28.87 -18.61 -1.82
N HIS A 840 29.49 -19.08 -2.90
CA HIS A 840 30.63 -18.40 -3.53
C HIS A 840 30.19 -17.15 -4.31
N GLU A 841 31.16 -16.30 -4.67
CA GLU A 841 30.95 -15.25 -5.67
C GLU A 841 30.41 -15.85 -6.97
N GLY A 842 29.37 -15.24 -7.53
CA GLY A 842 28.70 -15.76 -8.72
C GLY A 842 27.75 -16.94 -8.46
N GLY A 843 27.63 -17.43 -7.22
CA GLY A 843 26.72 -18.52 -6.88
C GLY A 843 25.23 -18.12 -6.99
N HIS A 844 24.35 -19.13 -7.06
CA HIS A 844 22.90 -18.95 -7.21
C HIS A 844 22.13 -19.46 -5.98
N PHE A 845 21.09 -18.72 -5.60
CA PHE A 845 20.15 -19.11 -4.54
C PHE A 845 18.76 -19.34 -5.13
N VAL A 846 18.15 -20.48 -4.84
CA VAL A 846 16.78 -20.81 -5.27
C VAL A 846 15.96 -21.21 -4.05
N CYS A 847 14.90 -20.46 -3.78
CA CYS A 847 14.04 -20.68 -2.62
C CYS A 847 12.60 -20.87 -3.05
N LYS A 848 11.97 -21.96 -2.61
CA LYS A 848 10.53 -22.20 -2.75
C LYS A 848 9.80 -21.57 -1.58
N LEU A 849 8.82 -20.69 -1.84
CA LEU A 849 8.11 -19.92 -0.82
C LEU A 849 6.63 -19.72 -1.15
N LEU A 850 5.88 -19.18 -0.19
CA LEU A 850 4.47 -18.78 -0.32
C LEU A 850 4.38 -17.27 -0.62
N ASP A 851 3.34 -16.61 -0.10
CA ASP A 851 3.06 -15.19 -0.34
C ASP A 851 4.21 -14.22 0.05
N THR A 852 4.49 -13.27 -0.84
CA THR A 852 5.53 -12.22 -0.76
C THR A 852 4.97 -10.86 -0.39
N LEU A 853 3.77 -10.87 0.20
CA LEU A 853 2.92 -9.69 0.39
C LEU A 853 3.10 -9.03 1.75
N THR A 854 3.89 -9.64 2.65
CA THR A 854 4.20 -9.05 3.96
C THR A 854 5.44 -8.15 3.86
N ARG A 855 5.49 -7.07 4.65
CA ARG A 855 6.67 -6.21 4.74
C ARG A 855 7.93 -6.97 5.17
N PHE A 856 7.78 -7.97 6.02
CA PHE A 856 8.87 -8.85 6.45
C PHE A 856 9.47 -9.62 5.27
N THR A 857 8.63 -10.34 4.50
CA THR A 857 9.08 -11.12 3.33
C THR A 857 9.69 -10.22 2.27
N ALA A 858 9.06 -9.07 1.98
CA ALA A 858 9.58 -8.08 1.05
C ALA A 858 10.95 -7.52 1.49
N GLY A 859 11.16 -7.30 2.79
CA GLY A 859 12.45 -6.86 3.33
C GLY A 859 13.57 -7.87 3.15
N LEU A 860 13.30 -9.17 3.31
CA LEU A 860 14.28 -10.21 3.01
C LEU A 860 14.59 -10.29 1.51
N ILE A 861 13.55 -10.20 0.66
CA ILE A 861 13.72 -10.15 -0.80
C ILE A 861 14.53 -8.92 -1.22
N TYR A 862 14.34 -7.77 -0.55
CA TYR A 862 15.13 -6.56 -0.79
C TYR A 862 16.61 -6.79 -0.47
N LEU A 863 16.94 -7.41 0.67
CA LEU A 863 18.33 -7.73 1.01
C LEU A 863 18.97 -8.67 -0.02
N LEU A 864 18.22 -9.64 -0.56
CA LEU A 864 18.67 -10.49 -1.66
C LEU A 864 18.83 -9.72 -2.97
N TYR A 865 17.88 -8.86 -3.33
CA TYR A 865 17.96 -7.96 -4.49
C TYR A 865 19.23 -7.09 -4.48
N ARG A 866 19.67 -6.63 -3.30
CA ARG A 866 20.92 -5.87 -3.12
C ARG A 866 22.17 -6.74 -3.14
N SER A 867 22.05 -8.05 -2.85
CA SER A 867 23.16 -8.99 -2.72
C SER A 867 23.44 -9.81 -4.00
N PHE A 868 22.49 -9.91 -4.93
CA PHE A 868 22.61 -10.67 -6.17
C PHE A 868 22.54 -9.76 -7.40
N LYS A 869 23.07 -10.22 -8.53
CA LYS A 869 23.04 -9.48 -9.82
C LYS A 869 21.62 -9.38 -10.38
N SER A 870 20.88 -10.48 -10.35
CA SER A 870 19.48 -10.52 -10.76
C SER A 870 18.65 -11.35 -9.78
N LEU A 871 17.37 -11.02 -9.70
CA LEU A 871 16.37 -11.67 -8.86
C LEU A 871 15.08 -11.84 -9.66
N THR A 872 14.46 -13.02 -9.56
CA THR A 872 13.21 -13.33 -10.26
C THR A 872 12.26 -14.08 -9.35
N ILE A 873 11.01 -13.63 -9.26
CA ILE A 873 9.91 -14.32 -8.59
C ILE A 873 8.96 -14.85 -9.66
N LEU A 874 8.76 -16.16 -9.68
CA LEU A 874 7.91 -16.81 -10.69
C LEU A 874 7.22 -18.07 -10.16
N ARG A 875 6.23 -18.55 -10.92
CA ARG A 875 5.59 -19.85 -10.71
C ARG A 875 5.74 -20.68 -11.99
N PRO A 876 6.63 -21.67 -12.05
CA PRO A 876 6.78 -22.50 -13.25
C PRO A 876 5.53 -23.37 -13.44
N PHE A 877 5.25 -23.78 -14.68
CA PHE A 877 4.09 -24.63 -15.04
C PHE A 877 4.07 -26.01 -14.33
N THR A 878 5.20 -26.43 -13.77
CA THR A 878 5.36 -27.63 -12.94
C THR A 878 4.82 -27.46 -11.51
N VAL A 879 4.38 -26.25 -11.15
CA VAL A 879 3.69 -25.93 -9.90
C VAL A 879 2.20 -25.75 -10.18
N ASP A 880 1.35 -26.20 -9.26
CA ASP A 880 -0.10 -26.02 -9.36
C ASP A 880 -0.44 -24.52 -9.45
N PRO A 881 -1.07 -24.06 -10.55
CA PRO A 881 -1.41 -22.65 -10.73
C PRO A 881 -2.47 -22.15 -9.72
N ALA A 882 -3.22 -23.04 -9.07
CA ALA A 882 -4.15 -22.71 -8.00
C ALA A 882 -3.49 -22.67 -6.61
N SER A 883 -2.18 -22.92 -6.52
CA SER A 883 -1.42 -22.83 -5.27
C SER A 883 -0.72 -21.47 -5.13
N SER A 884 -0.53 -21.02 -3.90
CA SER A 884 0.24 -19.80 -3.59
C SER A 884 1.76 -20.00 -3.65
N VAL A 885 2.21 -21.22 -3.98
CA VAL A 885 3.62 -21.60 -4.09
C VAL A 885 4.27 -20.90 -5.28
N ARG A 886 5.51 -20.45 -5.07
CA ARG A 886 6.35 -19.79 -6.07
C ARG A 886 7.83 -20.00 -5.76
N PHE A 887 8.67 -19.70 -6.75
CA PHE A 887 10.12 -19.73 -6.62
C PHE A 887 10.69 -18.31 -6.64
N LEU A 888 11.62 -18.07 -5.74
CA LEU A 888 12.54 -16.95 -5.74
C LEU A 888 13.88 -17.45 -6.25
N VAL A 889 14.32 -16.95 -7.40
CA VAL A 889 15.60 -17.28 -8.03
C VAL A 889 16.50 -16.06 -7.97
N CYS A 890 17.60 -16.15 -7.25
CA CYS A 890 18.63 -15.11 -7.17
C CYS A 890 19.89 -15.60 -7.88
N GLN A 891 20.34 -14.88 -8.90
CA GLN A 891 21.49 -15.29 -9.70
C GLN A 891 22.71 -14.39 -9.47
N GLU A 892 23.88 -15.03 -9.46
CA GLU A 892 25.19 -14.40 -9.34
C GLU A 892 25.34 -13.53 -8.09
N LEU A 893 25.67 -14.15 -6.96
CA LEU A 893 25.97 -13.46 -5.70
C LEU A 893 27.11 -12.44 -5.91
N LYS A 894 26.86 -11.19 -5.52
CA LYS A 894 27.85 -10.11 -5.48
C LYS A 894 28.73 -10.31 -4.24
N HIS A 895 29.98 -10.74 -4.41
CA HIS A 895 30.91 -10.97 -3.30
C HIS A 895 31.85 -9.76 -3.10
N PRO A 896 32.24 -9.43 -1.85
CA PRO A 896 31.75 -9.95 -0.58
C PRO A 896 30.38 -9.40 -0.19
N VAL A 897 29.55 -10.26 0.41
CA VAL A 897 28.32 -9.81 1.10
C VAL A 897 28.74 -8.80 2.17
N HIS A 898 28.11 -7.63 2.15
CA HIS A 898 28.51 -6.55 3.04
C HIS A 898 28.32 -6.98 4.50
N PRO A 899 29.33 -6.81 5.39
CA PRO A 899 29.27 -7.31 6.77
C PRO A 899 28.05 -6.84 7.56
N SER A 900 27.54 -5.63 7.27
CA SER A 900 26.33 -5.12 7.92
C SER A 900 25.08 -5.95 7.63
N ILE A 901 24.96 -6.56 6.44
CA ILE A 901 23.83 -7.43 6.10
C ILE A 901 23.91 -8.72 6.91
N SER A 902 25.08 -9.36 6.96
CA SER A 902 25.27 -10.59 7.73
C SER A 902 25.00 -10.38 9.22
N GLN A 903 25.57 -9.32 9.81
CA GLN A 903 25.34 -8.96 11.21
C GLN A 903 23.87 -8.63 11.48
N HIS A 904 23.19 -7.97 10.55
CA HIS A 904 21.78 -7.64 10.66
C HIS A 904 20.89 -8.89 10.64
N LEU A 905 21.15 -9.84 9.75
CA LEU A 905 20.43 -11.12 9.69
C LEU A 905 20.64 -11.96 10.97
N ASP A 906 21.85 -11.96 11.53
CA ASP A 906 22.13 -12.61 12.82
C ASP A 906 21.32 -12.02 13.97
N ASN A 907 21.22 -10.69 14.01
CA ASN A 907 20.40 -9.98 14.98
C ASN A 907 18.91 -10.32 14.80
N LEU A 908 18.39 -10.30 13.57
CA LEU A 908 17.00 -10.66 13.29
C LEU A 908 16.66 -12.08 13.75
N ILE A 909 17.56 -13.06 13.54
CA ILE A 909 17.35 -14.43 14.00
C ILE A 909 17.23 -14.50 15.53
N LYS A 910 18.01 -13.68 16.25
CA LYS A 910 17.92 -13.60 17.72
C LYS A 910 16.59 -13.00 18.17
N TYR A 911 16.11 -11.95 17.49
CA TYR A 911 14.87 -11.26 17.87
C TYR A 911 13.62 -12.04 17.51
N GLU A 912 13.53 -12.59 16.29
CA GLU A 912 12.33 -13.30 15.79
C GLU A 912 11.99 -14.54 16.64
N LYS A 913 12.99 -15.13 17.32
CA LYS A 913 12.77 -16.22 18.29
C LYS A 913 11.93 -15.80 19.50
N HIS A 914 11.94 -14.52 19.86
CA HIS A 914 11.36 -14.01 21.11
C HIS A 914 10.28 -12.95 20.88
N GLN A 915 10.27 -12.30 19.73
CA GLN A 915 9.40 -11.17 19.41
C GLN A 915 8.99 -11.24 17.93
N HIS A 916 7.84 -10.65 17.55
CA HIS A 916 7.40 -10.66 16.14
C HIS A 916 7.91 -9.44 15.42
N ILE A 917 8.71 -9.67 14.37
CA ILE A 917 9.27 -8.61 13.54
C ILE A 917 8.31 -8.30 12.38
N LEU A 918 8.01 -7.02 12.23
CA LEU A 918 7.24 -6.51 11.10
C LEU A 918 8.13 -6.15 9.92
N GLU A 919 9.21 -5.40 10.18
CA GLU A 919 10.07 -4.82 9.16
C GLU A 919 11.51 -5.29 9.34
N VAL A 920 12.07 -5.85 8.28
CA VAL A 920 13.45 -6.35 8.20
C VAL A 920 14.39 -5.26 7.70
N VAL A 921 13.88 -4.30 6.94
CA VAL A 921 14.60 -3.10 6.47
C VAL A 921 13.71 -1.88 6.68
N PRO A 922 14.27 -0.67 6.79
CA PRO A 922 13.47 0.55 6.87
C PRO A 922 12.49 0.63 5.68
N LEU A 923 11.25 1.04 5.92
CA LEU A 923 10.22 1.11 4.89
C LEU A 923 10.65 1.89 3.64
N LYS A 924 11.46 2.95 3.80
CA LYS A 924 12.04 3.72 2.69
C LYS A 924 12.79 2.85 1.67
N CYS A 925 13.39 1.73 2.10
CA CYS A 925 14.03 0.76 1.19
C CYS A 925 13.00 0.02 0.33
N LEU A 926 11.84 -0.31 0.91
CA LEU A 926 10.75 -1.00 0.22
C LEU A 926 9.97 -0.09 -0.74
N LEU A 927 10.10 1.22 -0.57
CA LEU A 927 9.54 2.27 -1.43
C LEU A 927 10.49 2.69 -2.57
N GLU A 928 11.63 2.00 -2.72
CA GLU A 928 12.50 2.18 -3.89
C GLU A 928 11.72 1.82 -5.16
N THR A 929 11.50 2.80 -6.04
CA THR A 929 10.47 2.73 -7.10
C THR A 929 10.59 1.49 -7.99
N GLU A 930 11.81 1.13 -8.42
CA GLU A 930 12.03 -0.05 -9.27
C GLU A 930 11.67 -1.35 -8.54
N PHE A 931 12.12 -1.50 -7.30
CA PHE A 931 11.85 -2.67 -6.46
C PHE A 931 10.37 -2.77 -6.09
N GLN A 932 9.77 -1.67 -5.64
CA GLN A 932 8.37 -1.62 -5.25
C GLN A 932 7.46 -1.98 -6.42
N GLN A 933 7.69 -1.37 -7.59
CA GLN A 933 6.89 -1.62 -8.78
C GLN A 933 7.02 -3.08 -9.24
N TYR A 934 8.24 -3.63 -9.25
CA TYR A 934 8.48 -5.02 -9.59
C TYR A 934 7.72 -5.98 -8.67
N LEU A 935 7.82 -5.79 -7.36
CA LEU A 935 7.15 -6.66 -6.38
C LEU A 935 5.62 -6.51 -6.47
N ALA A 936 5.13 -5.30 -6.74
CA ALA A 936 3.72 -5.01 -6.92
C ALA A 936 3.12 -5.69 -8.17
N ASP A 937 3.79 -5.53 -9.31
CA ASP A 937 3.39 -6.15 -10.57
C ASP A 937 3.41 -7.68 -10.49
N THR A 938 4.48 -8.23 -9.92
CA THR A 938 4.66 -9.67 -9.82
C THR A 938 3.64 -10.30 -8.87
N SER A 939 3.46 -9.72 -7.67
CA SER A 939 2.53 -10.28 -6.69
C SER A 939 1.08 -10.18 -7.15
N GLN A 940 0.69 -9.06 -7.77
CA GLN A 940 -0.64 -8.89 -8.34
C GLN A 940 -0.93 -9.94 -9.42
N ARG A 941 -0.01 -10.10 -10.38
CA ARG A 941 -0.16 -11.05 -11.48
C ARG A 941 -0.32 -12.48 -10.96
N LEU A 942 0.55 -12.91 -10.04
CA LEU A 942 0.50 -14.27 -9.48
C LEU A 942 -0.79 -14.53 -8.69
N LEU A 943 -1.29 -13.54 -7.94
CA LEU A 943 -2.54 -13.65 -7.18
C LEU A 943 -3.76 -13.70 -8.10
N GLN A 944 -3.81 -12.87 -9.14
CA GLN A 944 -4.90 -12.91 -10.12
C GLN A 944 -4.98 -14.25 -10.84
N ARG A 945 -3.82 -14.79 -11.25
CA ARG A 945 -3.74 -16.12 -11.88
C ARG A 945 -4.18 -17.23 -10.92
N GLU A 946 -3.77 -17.17 -9.66
CA GLU A 946 -4.21 -18.11 -8.62
C GLU A 946 -5.75 -18.12 -8.49
N ILE A 947 -6.37 -16.95 -8.41
CA ILE A 947 -7.84 -16.83 -8.33
C ILE A 947 -8.52 -17.35 -9.60
N GLN A 948 -7.97 -17.08 -10.78
CA GLN A 948 -8.49 -17.62 -12.04
C GLN A 948 -8.38 -19.16 -12.07
N ALA A 949 -7.24 -19.72 -11.67
CA ALA A 949 -7.04 -21.16 -11.61
C ALA A 949 -7.98 -21.83 -10.59
N LEU A 950 -8.19 -21.23 -9.42
CA LEU A 950 -9.19 -21.68 -8.44
C LEU A 950 -10.61 -21.67 -9.03
N ASN A 951 -10.98 -20.63 -9.77
CA ASN A 951 -12.27 -20.57 -10.48
C ASN A 951 -12.42 -21.68 -11.52
N LYS A 952 -11.37 -21.94 -12.32
CA LYS A 952 -11.39 -23.04 -13.31
C LYS A 952 -11.62 -24.36 -12.60
N ARG A 953 -10.86 -24.63 -11.53
CA ARG A 953 -10.96 -25.87 -10.77
C ARG A 953 -12.35 -26.03 -10.13
N LEU A 954 -12.91 -24.96 -9.60
CA LEU A 954 -14.28 -24.94 -9.07
C LEU A 954 -15.32 -25.33 -10.13
N PHE A 955 -15.24 -24.71 -11.30
CA PHE A 955 -16.17 -24.98 -12.40
C PHE A 955 -16.21 -26.48 -12.75
N PHE A 956 -15.04 -27.15 -12.80
CA PHE A 956 -14.96 -28.59 -13.08
C PHE A 956 -15.44 -29.48 -11.92
N ILE A 957 -15.34 -29.03 -10.68
CA ILE A 957 -15.86 -29.76 -9.51
C ILE A 957 -17.40 -29.69 -9.48
N ASP A 958 -17.99 -28.54 -9.80
CA ASP A 958 -19.45 -28.33 -9.78
C ASP A 958 -20.16 -29.06 -10.94
N GLN A 959 -19.48 -29.26 -12.07
CA GLN A 959 -19.95 -30.12 -13.16
C GLN A 959 -19.86 -31.59 -12.70
N LYS A 960 -20.92 -32.12 -12.09
CA LYS A 960 -21.07 -33.47 -11.49
C LYS A 960 -20.78 -34.70 -12.39
N ASN A 961 -20.04 -34.57 -13.50
CA ASN A 961 -19.66 -35.67 -14.38
C ASN A 961 -18.23 -36.16 -14.05
N GLU A 962 -18.12 -37.05 -13.07
CA GLU A 962 -16.86 -37.72 -12.69
C GLU A 962 -16.13 -38.40 -13.87
N GLN A 963 -16.83 -38.72 -14.95
CA GLN A 963 -16.28 -39.39 -16.14
C GLN A 963 -15.62 -38.43 -17.16
N GLN A 964 -15.79 -37.11 -17.03
CA GLN A 964 -15.22 -36.09 -17.94
C GLN A 964 -14.14 -35.21 -17.31
N ILE A 965 -13.77 -35.44 -16.04
CA ILE A 965 -12.77 -34.63 -15.33
C ILE A 965 -11.33 -34.97 -15.77
N ASN A 966 -11.14 -36.10 -16.47
CA ASN A 966 -9.86 -36.44 -17.06
C ASN A 966 -9.80 -35.87 -18.49
N PHE A 967 -8.77 -35.07 -18.79
CA PHE A 967 -8.37 -34.63 -20.13
C PHE A 967 -9.07 -33.37 -20.69
N VAL A 968 -8.68 -32.21 -20.17
CA VAL A 968 -8.83 -30.92 -20.89
C VAL A 968 -7.48 -30.18 -20.85
N ILE A 969 -6.46 -30.75 -21.50
CA ILE A 969 -5.26 -30.00 -21.86
C ILE A 969 -5.12 -30.12 -23.38
N ASP A 970 -4.90 -28.99 -24.03
CA ASP A 970 -4.58 -28.95 -25.45
C ASP A 970 -3.32 -29.80 -25.70
N GLY A 971 -3.39 -30.73 -26.65
CA GLY A 971 -2.29 -31.67 -26.95
C GLY A 971 -0.99 -30.96 -27.32
N GLU A 972 -1.07 -29.76 -27.89
CA GLU A 972 0.10 -28.94 -28.22
C GLU A 972 0.81 -28.40 -26.97
N ASN A 973 0.07 -27.82 -26.02
CA ASN A 973 0.64 -27.29 -24.76
C ASN A 973 1.29 -28.40 -23.93
N TRP A 974 0.68 -29.59 -23.90
CA TRP A 974 1.28 -30.75 -23.23
C TRP A 974 2.56 -31.21 -23.92
N ASN A 975 2.61 -31.24 -25.25
CA ASN A 975 3.82 -31.64 -25.98
C ASN A 975 4.96 -30.66 -25.75
N GLU A 976 4.69 -29.35 -25.72
CA GLU A 976 5.71 -28.33 -25.42
C GLU A 976 6.21 -28.45 -23.97
N ALA A 977 5.29 -28.61 -23.01
CA ALA A 977 5.63 -28.83 -21.61
C ALA A 977 6.45 -30.10 -21.41
N HIS A 978 6.02 -31.21 -22.04
CA HIS A 978 6.72 -32.48 -22.02
C HIS A 978 8.11 -32.33 -22.62
N GLN A 979 8.27 -31.74 -23.81
CA GLN A 979 9.58 -31.46 -24.41
C GLN A 979 10.47 -30.60 -23.52
N ALA A 980 9.91 -29.64 -22.81
CA ALA A 980 10.66 -28.77 -21.92
C ALA A 980 11.21 -29.46 -20.67
N VAL A 981 10.50 -30.46 -20.17
CA VAL A 981 10.96 -31.30 -19.06
C VAL A 981 11.62 -32.60 -19.54
N THR A 982 11.67 -32.86 -20.85
CA THR A 982 12.30 -34.05 -21.42
C THR A 982 13.80 -33.90 -21.30
N VAL A 983 14.36 -34.67 -20.39
CA VAL A 983 15.79 -34.74 -20.14
C VAL A 983 16.38 -35.94 -20.92
N PRO A 984 17.38 -35.78 -21.80
CA PRO A 984 17.85 -36.83 -22.72
C PRO A 984 18.35 -38.09 -22.00
N CYS A 985 17.76 -39.27 -22.29
CA CYS A 985 18.18 -40.56 -21.72
C CYS A 985 19.70 -40.75 -21.75
N ARG A 986 20.35 -40.72 -20.58
CA ARG A 986 21.76 -41.04 -20.39
C ARG A 986 21.86 -42.35 -19.59
N ALA A 987 22.89 -43.15 -19.87
CA ALA A 987 23.12 -44.42 -19.17
C ALA A 987 23.24 -44.20 -17.66
N LYS A 988 22.63 -45.10 -16.87
CA LYS A 988 22.66 -45.09 -15.40
C LYS A 988 24.13 -45.09 -14.92
N PRO A 989 24.53 -44.20 -13.99
CA PRO A 989 25.85 -44.30 -13.37
C PRO A 989 25.99 -45.68 -12.70
N LEU A 990 27.19 -46.28 -12.79
CA LEU A 990 27.47 -47.54 -12.09
C LEU A 990 27.24 -47.33 -10.58
N PRO A 991 26.53 -48.22 -9.87
CA PRO A 991 26.39 -48.15 -8.42
C PRO A 991 27.78 -48.24 -7.78
N ILE A 992 28.13 -47.28 -6.93
CA ILE A 992 29.34 -47.33 -6.11
C ILE A 992 28.88 -47.70 -4.70
N GLU A 993 29.32 -48.86 -4.21
CA GLU A 993 29.14 -49.22 -2.79
C GLU A 993 29.92 -48.25 -1.89
N PRO A 994 29.42 -47.93 -0.68
CA PRO A 994 30.23 -47.28 0.34
C PRO A 994 31.48 -48.12 0.59
N ASP A 995 32.64 -47.47 0.70
CA ASP A 995 33.94 -48.12 0.89
C ASP A 995 33.87 -49.06 2.11
N SER A 996 33.80 -50.37 1.87
CA SER A 996 33.52 -51.34 2.92
C SER A 996 34.73 -51.59 3.83
N GLY A 997 35.90 -51.01 3.50
CA GLY A 997 37.13 -51.16 4.28
C GLY A 997 37.65 -52.59 4.38
N ILE A 998 37.12 -53.53 3.57
CA ILE A 998 37.48 -54.95 3.61
C ILE A 998 38.83 -55.14 2.90
N ILE A 999 39.87 -55.50 3.66
CA ILE A 999 41.17 -55.92 3.12
C ILE A 999 41.02 -57.35 2.59
N LEU A 1000 41.16 -57.55 1.28
CA LEU A 1000 41.06 -58.87 0.66
C LEU A 1000 42.34 -59.70 0.87
N PRO A 1001 42.25 -61.02 1.10
CA PRO A 1001 43.43 -61.88 1.17
C PRO A 1001 44.23 -61.88 -0.15
N PRO A 1002 45.54 -62.18 -0.11
CA PRO A 1002 46.40 -62.15 -1.29
C PRO A 1002 45.86 -63.00 -2.45
N GLY A 1003 45.79 -62.41 -3.65
CA GLY A 1003 45.28 -63.07 -4.86
C GLY A 1003 43.79 -62.84 -5.14
N TRP A 1004 43.00 -62.37 -4.17
CA TRP A 1004 41.59 -62.04 -4.37
C TRP A 1004 41.41 -60.62 -4.93
N THR A 1005 40.55 -60.51 -5.94
CA THR A 1005 40.15 -59.25 -6.59
C THR A 1005 38.64 -59.17 -6.65
N LYS A 1006 38.06 -57.99 -6.42
CA LYS A 1006 36.62 -57.76 -6.57
C LYS A 1006 36.33 -57.38 -8.03
N GLN A 1007 35.35 -58.02 -8.66
CA GLN A 1007 34.95 -57.82 -10.05
C GLN A 1007 33.43 -57.62 -10.21
N TRP A 1008 33.00 -56.92 -11.26
CA TRP A 1008 31.59 -56.65 -11.54
C TRP A 1008 31.03 -57.66 -12.56
N SER A 1009 29.92 -58.33 -12.21
CA SER A 1009 29.18 -59.13 -13.18
C SER A 1009 28.16 -58.25 -13.91
N ARG A 1010 28.35 -58.03 -15.21
CA ARG A 1010 27.35 -57.35 -16.06
C ARG A 1010 26.03 -58.11 -16.19
N ARG A 1011 26.06 -59.44 -16.01
CA ARG A 1011 24.88 -60.31 -16.17
C ARG A 1011 23.98 -60.31 -14.94
N GLU A 1012 24.58 -60.29 -13.75
CA GLU A 1012 23.87 -60.42 -12.47
C GLU A 1012 23.77 -59.08 -11.71
N GLU A 1013 24.24 -58.00 -12.33
CA GLU A 1013 24.26 -56.62 -11.80
C GLU A 1013 24.72 -56.52 -10.33
N ARG A 1014 25.73 -57.31 -9.97
CA ARG A 1014 26.33 -57.31 -8.62
C ARG A 1014 27.82 -57.66 -8.67
N PHE A 1015 28.55 -57.29 -7.63
CA PHE A 1015 29.97 -57.62 -7.48
C PHE A 1015 30.18 -59.07 -7.04
N TYR A 1016 31.28 -59.68 -7.50
CA TYR A 1016 31.80 -60.97 -7.04
C TYR A 1016 33.30 -60.87 -6.76
N TYR A 1017 33.84 -61.80 -5.99
CA TYR A 1017 35.26 -61.90 -5.66
C TYR A 1017 35.88 -63.03 -6.47
N PHE A 1018 37.01 -62.74 -7.11
CA PHE A 1018 37.74 -63.65 -7.97
C PHE A 1018 39.19 -63.77 -7.50
N ASN A 1019 39.65 -64.98 -7.25
CA ASN A 1019 41.03 -65.25 -6.90
C ASN A 1019 41.86 -65.52 -8.17
N GLY A 1020 42.77 -64.63 -8.51
CA GLY A 1020 43.63 -64.75 -9.69
C GLY A 1020 44.62 -65.93 -9.62
N ASN A 1021 44.90 -66.45 -8.43
CA ASN A 1021 45.83 -67.57 -8.23
C ASN A 1021 45.13 -68.93 -8.28
N THR A 1022 43.86 -69.02 -7.85
CA THR A 1022 43.11 -70.30 -7.80
C THR A 1022 42.02 -70.41 -8.86
N GLY A 1023 41.67 -69.31 -9.53
CA GLY A 1023 40.54 -69.24 -10.47
C GLY A 1023 39.16 -69.27 -9.79
N GLU A 1024 39.12 -69.25 -8.46
CA GLU A 1024 37.87 -69.34 -7.71
C GLU A 1024 37.07 -68.03 -7.79
N SER A 1025 35.75 -68.14 -7.92
CA SER A 1025 34.83 -67.00 -7.88
C SER A 1025 33.72 -67.24 -6.88
N ARG A 1026 33.41 -66.23 -6.06
CA ARG A 1026 32.33 -66.28 -5.07
C ARG A 1026 31.66 -64.93 -4.91
N TRP A 1027 30.40 -64.94 -4.48
CA TRP A 1027 29.62 -63.71 -4.32
C TRP A 1027 29.82 -63.05 -2.95
N GLU A 1028 30.34 -63.80 -1.98
CA GLU A 1028 30.64 -63.32 -0.62
C GLU A 1028 32.13 -62.98 -0.47
N PRO A 1029 32.48 -61.99 0.38
CA PRO A 1029 33.87 -61.63 0.60
C PRO A 1029 34.66 -62.85 1.14
N PRO A 1030 35.83 -63.16 0.57
CA PRO A 1030 36.72 -64.16 1.15
C PRO A 1030 37.19 -63.67 2.52
N ILE A 1031 37.03 -64.53 3.54
CA ILE A 1031 37.52 -64.30 4.91
C ILE A 1031 39.04 -64.43 4.95
#